data_AF-A0A0P4R698-F1
#
_entry.id   AF-A0A0P4R698-F1
#
_cell.length_a   1.000
_cell.length_b   1.000
_cell.length_c   1.000
_cell.angle_alpha   90.00
_cell.angle_beta   90.00
_cell.angle_gamma   90.00
#
_symmetry.space_group_name_H-M   'P 1'
#
loop_
_entity.id
_entity.type
_entity.pdbx_description
1 polymer ?
#
loop_
_entity_poly.entity_id
_entity_poly.type
_entity_poly.pdbx_seq_one_letter_code
_entity_poly.pdbx_strand_id
1 'polypeptide(L)'
;MSQTIPLASQSERVERLRAQLAGETAPASDATADDATLSPRARRAARTARGLALSPAANLLYGMTLRAAARSEQNEKLTDLEEQLVGLLRTTGSSDGEIAEFGRVFQKQATARGASALFTASVTERPLSEGYSFDDLAAELPALAPEITAQPNFRTVRVDTLTPGQPLDTPEAAEARGEYGGGVIVFLAENNLASSRATNPTPLDLRIEYNKFHCQKRTGDTVAGPSDEIYWVSGSGSDVSKTNYKSGEFGDMDDDDWGYWNPGTAHFFNGKIKNTLTGNIQCWEADDSTGGFLDELRRAAREISDWAFNTSERLEDQNEEYNGSSAFLSLIGLVARLVDALLGWFRNDDDLIEDITVAYSAAALYALSHRPIDNNGILFRGSNGRYVLYLKVVMPQGPAFSLRQHTLTGSTWSGTTTPPGLSSGSPAALESHDSRLHALFLAPGSTAIMHATLSGTSWSTPQPFGHGAASFHTPALASDGTKIHAVHVGGDGALHHNWWNGSSWTSPTKIRDFNAGYAPALAHHDGKLWLIHASPNGNLYYNTYENGTWSTATAMRFMASNTYRPALAKYAPSAASYNGALHVIYQTASGYLTPGVYRFALQGGGWTHQGTDAAWRLRSAPAIEAFDNKLYCVHPGLDGQLRSAHFDGSRWSSPTVISFAKSVDEPALATHAGKLHLMYRG
;
A
#
# COMPACT_ATOMS: atom_id res chain seq x y z
N MET A 1 -25.32 -22.05 -33.17
CA MET A 1 -25.72 -22.84 -32.00
C MET A 1 -24.65 -22.61 -30.96
N SER A 2 -24.95 -21.79 -29.95
CA SER A 2 -24.04 -21.53 -28.83
C SER A 2 -24.02 -22.80 -27.97
N GLN A 3 -22.90 -23.52 -27.96
CA GLN A 3 -22.69 -24.62 -27.02
C GLN A 3 -22.27 -24.00 -25.70
N THR A 4 -23.21 -23.91 -24.76
CA THR A 4 -22.94 -23.64 -23.36
C THR A 4 -22.11 -24.81 -22.82
N ILE A 5 -20.84 -24.58 -22.48
CA ILE A 5 -20.07 -25.55 -21.69
C ILE A 5 -20.47 -25.31 -20.23
N PRO A 6 -21.16 -26.26 -19.55
CA PRO A 6 -21.55 -26.08 -18.16
C PRO A 6 -20.32 -26.12 -17.24
N LEU A 7 -20.46 -25.71 -15.97
CA LEU A 7 -19.49 -25.99 -14.91
C LEU A 7 -18.90 -27.40 -15.09
N ALA A 8 -17.62 -27.58 -14.74
CA ALA A 8 -17.02 -28.91 -14.62
C ALA A 8 -18.05 -29.82 -13.97
N SER A 9 -18.45 -30.88 -14.68
CA SER A 9 -19.56 -31.72 -14.26
C SER A 9 -19.30 -32.21 -12.82
N GLN A 10 -20.33 -32.54 -12.07
CA GLN A 10 -20.15 -33.12 -10.73
C GLN A 10 -19.11 -34.27 -10.73
N SER A 11 -19.17 -35.13 -11.75
CA SER A 11 -18.18 -36.20 -11.96
C SER A 11 -16.76 -35.70 -12.17
N GLU A 12 -16.59 -34.58 -12.88
CA GLU A 12 -15.29 -34.01 -13.19
C GLU A 12 -14.67 -33.30 -11.98
N ARG A 13 -15.45 -32.59 -11.16
CA ARG A 13 -14.95 -31.96 -9.92
C ARG A 13 -14.49 -33.00 -8.90
N VAL A 14 -15.26 -34.07 -8.75
CA VAL A 14 -14.88 -35.22 -7.91
C VAL A 14 -13.60 -35.88 -8.42
N GLU A 15 -13.43 -36.03 -9.73
CA GLU A 15 -12.21 -36.61 -10.30
C GLU A 15 -11.00 -35.69 -10.11
N ARG A 16 -11.18 -34.37 -10.26
CA ARG A 16 -10.13 -33.38 -9.95
C ARG A 16 -9.70 -33.46 -8.49
N LEU A 17 -10.65 -33.57 -7.55
CA LEU A 17 -10.34 -33.78 -6.15
C LEU A 17 -9.54 -35.07 -5.93
N ARG A 18 -9.93 -36.19 -6.57
CA ARG A 18 -9.18 -37.45 -6.46
C ARG A 18 -7.74 -37.29 -6.94
N ALA A 19 -7.53 -36.68 -8.11
CA ALA A 19 -6.19 -36.45 -8.65
C ALA A 19 -5.35 -35.55 -7.73
N GLN A 20 -5.95 -34.46 -7.22
CA GLN A 20 -5.33 -33.54 -6.29
C GLN A 20 -4.86 -34.23 -5.00
N LEU A 21 -5.68 -35.12 -4.42
CA LEU A 21 -5.32 -35.86 -3.21
C LEU A 21 -4.43 -37.08 -3.45
N ALA A 22 -4.43 -37.65 -4.66
CA ALA A 22 -3.55 -38.76 -5.03
C ALA A 22 -2.12 -38.30 -5.36
N GLY A 23 -1.92 -36.99 -5.58
CA GLY A 23 -0.66 -36.45 -6.11
C GLY A 23 -0.42 -36.81 -7.59
N GLU A 24 -1.47 -37.24 -8.30
CA GLU A 24 -1.40 -37.64 -9.71
C GLU A 24 -1.50 -36.40 -10.61
N THR A 25 -0.49 -36.19 -11.46
CA THR A 25 -0.46 -35.09 -12.43
C THR A 25 -1.35 -35.41 -13.63
N ALA A 26 -2.64 -35.04 -13.57
CA ALA A 26 -3.61 -35.09 -14.67
C ALA A 26 -3.87 -36.52 -15.26
N PRO A 27 -4.94 -36.75 -16.05
CA PRO A 27 -5.28 -38.09 -16.50
C PRO A 27 -4.20 -38.68 -17.43
N ALA A 28 -4.11 -40.01 -17.44
CA ALA A 28 -3.02 -40.84 -17.98
C ALA A 28 -2.60 -40.62 -19.46
N SER A 29 -3.20 -39.69 -20.20
CA SER A 29 -2.78 -39.36 -21.57
C SER A 29 -1.59 -38.40 -21.65
N ASP A 30 -1.30 -37.62 -20.60
CA ASP A 30 -0.34 -36.48 -20.67
C ASP A 30 0.91 -36.67 -19.79
N ALA A 31 1.07 -37.81 -19.12
CA ALA A 31 2.03 -38.01 -18.02
C ALA A 31 3.53 -38.16 -18.43
N THR A 32 3.93 -37.86 -19.67
CA THR A 32 5.33 -38.03 -20.14
C THR A 32 5.97 -36.75 -20.70
N ALA A 33 5.33 -35.61 -20.52
CA ALA A 33 5.67 -34.37 -21.22
C ALA A 33 6.38 -33.35 -20.31
N ASP A 34 7.39 -32.65 -20.85
CA ASP A 34 8.11 -31.53 -20.22
C ASP A 34 7.11 -30.41 -19.86
N ASP A 35 7.37 -29.57 -18.84
CA ASP A 35 6.40 -28.56 -18.33
C ASP A 35 5.88 -27.60 -19.43
N ALA A 36 6.67 -27.40 -20.49
CA ALA A 36 6.30 -26.61 -21.66
C ALA A 36 5.25 -27.26 -22.60
N THR A 37 4.99 -28.56 -22.47
CA THR A 37 4.11 -29.35 -23.35
C THR A 37 2.79 -29.76 -22.72
N LEU A 38 2.61 -29.48 -21.42
CA LEU A 38 1.37 -29.71 -20.70
C LEU A 38 0.32 -28.65 -21.04
N SER A 39 -0.94 -29.06 -21.17
CA SER A 39 -2.05 -28.09 -21.23
C SER A 39 -2.02 -27.17 -20.02
N PRO A 40 -2.43 -25.89 -20.12
CA PRO A 40 -2.50 -24.97 -18.98
C PRO A 40 -3.24 -25.59 -17.78
N ARG A 41 -4.31 -26.32 -18.08
CA ARG A 41 -5.08 -27.15 -17.17
C ARG A 41 -4.25 -28.20 -16.41
N ALA A 42 -3.45 -29.00 -17.12
CA ALA A 42 -2.60 -30.01 -16.49
C ALA A 42 -1.48 -29.39 -15.65
N ARG A 43 -0.91 -28.27 -16.10
CA ARG A 43 0.12 -27.53 -15.34
C ARG A 43 -0.41 -27.00 -14.02
N ARG A 44 -1.63 -26.46 -13.98
CA ARG A 44 -2.20 -25.95 -12.73
C ARG A 44 -2.55 -27.09 -11.77
N ALA A 45 -3.12 -28.18 -12.26
CA ALA A 45 -3.39 -29.36 -11.42
C ALA A 45 -2.10 -29.90 -10.77
N ALA A 46 -1.00 -29.97 -11.53
CA ALA A 46 0.31 -30.36 -11.02
C ALA A 46 0.85 -29.36 -9.99
N ARG A 47 0.71 -28.04 -10.22
CA ARG A 47 1.11 -26.99 -9.27
C ARG A 47 0.34 -27.06 -7.96
N THR A 48 -0.98 -27.19 -8.01
CA THR A 48 -1.82 -27.29 -6.81
C THR A 48 -1.52 -28.58 -6.03
N ALA A 49 -1.39 -29.73 -6.70
CA ALA A 49 -1.01 -30.99 -6.04
C ALA A 49 0.39 -30.91 -5.39
N ARG A 50 1.37 -30.31 -6.08
CA ARG A 50 2.70 -30.06 -5.54
C ARG A 50 2.65 -29.12 -4.33
N GLY A 51 1.87 -28.04 -4.42
CA GLY A 51 1.66 -27.09 -3.33
C GLY A 51 1.08 -27.76 -2.07
N LEU A 52 0.11 -28.66 -2.22
CA LEU A 52 -0.42 -29.44 -1.10
C LEU A 52 0.68 -30.30 -0.44
N ALA A 53 1.52 -30.96 -1.24
CA ALA A 53 2.59 -31.81 -0.73
C ALA A 53 3.71 -31.02 -0.02
N LEU A 54 3.96 -29.78 -0.44
CA LEU A 54 5.02 -28.94 0.13
C LEU A 54 4.64 -28.32 1.49
N SER A 55 3.35 -28.19 1.79
CA SER A 55 2.88 -27.42 2.96
C SER A 55 1.71 -28.07 3.72
N PRO A 56 1.90 -29.23 4.39
CA PRO A 56 0.82 -29.92 5.08
C PRO A 56 0.14 -29.07 6.17
N ALA A 57 0.90 -28.27 6.91
CA ALA A 57 0.34 -27.33 7.90
C ALA A 57 -0.57 -26.28 7.26
N ALA A 58 -0.25 -25.80 6.05
CA ALA A 58 -1.08 -24.82 5.34
C ALA A 58 -2.42 -25.42 4.90
N ASN A 59 -2.52 -26.76 4.81
CA ASN A 59 -3.70 -27.47 4.33
C ASN A 59 -4.73 -27.74 5.43
N LEU A 60 -4.50 -27.30 6.68
CA LEU A 60 -5.37 -27.58 7.83
C LEU A 60 -6.84 -27.27 7.53
N LEU A 61 -7.12 -26.05 7.07
CA LEU A 61 -8.48 -25.58 6.79
C LEU A 61 -9.13 -26.30 5.59
N TYR A 62 -8.33 -26.64 4.58
CA TYR A 62 -8.78 -27.45 3.45
C TYR A 62 -9.14 -28.88 3.89
N GLY A 63 -8.31 -29.49 4.73
CA GLY A 63 -8.57 -30.79 5.35
C GLY A 63 -9.81 -30.76 6.23
N MET A 64 -9.99 -29.72 7.05
CA MET A 64 -11.21 -29.50 7.84
C MET A 64 -12.45 -29.39 6.94
N THR A 65 -12.35 -28.75 5.78
CA THR A 65 -13.47 -28.60 4.83
C THR A 65 -13.91 -29.95 4.26
N LEU A 66 -12.96 -30.76 3.78
CA LEU A 66 -13.24 -32.09 3.25
C LEU A 66 -13.73 -33.06 4.35
N ARG A 67 -13.18 -32.94 5.55
CA ARG A 67 -13.60 -33.71 6.73
C ARG A 67 -15.02 -33.35 7.17
N ALA A 68 -15.38 -32.06 7.16
CA ALA A 68 -16.73 -31.59 7.45
C ALA A 68 -17.74 -32.16 6.45
N ALA A 69 -17.37 -32.25 5.16
CA ALA A 69 -18.18 -32.91 4.14
C ALA A 69 -18.39 -34.41 4.45
N ALA A 70 -17.34 -35.11 4.90
CA ALA A 70 -17.40 -36.49 5.37
C ALA A 70 -18.31 -36.68 6.60
N ARG A 71 -18.26 -35.75 7.57
CA ARG A 71 -19.17 -35.77 8.74
C ARG A 71 -20.62 -35.51 8.34
N SER A 72 -20.84 -34.54 7.45
CA SER A 72 -22.16 -34.24 6.92
C SER A 72 -22.77 -35.45 6.19
N GLU A 73 -21.96 -36.23 5.48
CA GLU A 73 -22.39 -37.46 4.80
C GLU A 73 -22.86 -38.55 5.78
N GLN A 74 -22.21 -38.64 6.93
CA GLN A 74 -22.55 -39.57 8.02
C GLN A 74 -23.67 -39.06 8.94
N ASN A 75 -24.28 -37.92 8.62
CA ASN A 75 -25.29 -37.23 9.45
C ASN A 75 -24.78 -36.88 10.86
N GLU A 76 -23.47 -36.68 11.00
CA GLU A 76 -22.89 -36.18 12.24
C GLU A 76 -23.26 -34.71 12.44
N LYS A 77 -23.40 -34.29 13.71
CA LYS A 77 -23.67 -32.89 14.04
C LYS A 77 -22.43 -32.04 13.75
N LEU A 78 -22.51 -31.17 12.75
CA LEU A 78 -21.46 -30.21 12.44
C LEU A 78 -21.34 -29.16 13.55
N THR A 79 -20.12 -28.69 13.78
CA THR A 79 -19.83 -27.52 14.62
C THR A 79 -20.03 -26.22 13.84
N ASP A 80 -19.88 -25.08 14.52
CA ASP A 80 -20.03 -23.75 13.94
C ASP A 80 -19.06 -23.45 12.79
N LEU A 81 -17.80 -23.89 12.87
CA LEU A 81 -16.83 -23.75 11.78
C LEU A 81 -17.14 -24.72 10.63
N GLU A 82 -17.44 -25.99 10.93
CA GLU A 82 -17.73 -26.99 9.90
C GLU A 82 -19.01 -26.67 9.10
N GLU A 83 -20.04 -26.13 9.76
CA GLU A 83 -21.24 -25.63 9.07
C GLU A 83 -20.88 -24.54 8.05
N GLN A 84 -19.96 -23.63 8.39
CA GLN A 84 -19.49 -22.61 7.46
C GLN A 84 -18.66 -23.18 6.32
N LEU A 85 -17.76 -24.14 6.60
CA LEU A 85 -16.93 -24.76 5.57
C LEU A 85 -17.76 -25.57 4.56
N VAL A 86 -18.75 -26.33 5.03
CA VAL A 86 -19.70 -27.02 4.15
C VAL A 86 -20.60 -26.02 3.42
N GLY A 87 -21.00 -24.94 4.12
CA GLY A 87 -21.72 -23.82 3.53
C GLY A 87 -20.99 -23.24 2.32
N LEU A 88 -19.67 -23.00 2.45
CA LEU A 88 -18.83 -22.52 1.36
C LEU A 88 -18.89 -23.42 0.12
N LEU A 89 -18.82 -24.74 0.30
CA LEU A 89 -18.96 -25.69 -0.82
C LEU A 89 -20.31 -25.53 -1.53
N ARG A 90 -21.40 -25.36 -0.77
CA ARG A 90 -22.74 -25.14 -1.35
C ARG A 90 -22.81 -23.84 -2.14
N THR A 91 -22.23 -22.77 -1.62
CA THR A 91 -22.30 -21.45 -2.26
C THR A 91 -21.55 -21.45 -3.60
N THR A 92 -20.44 -22.20 -3.67
CA THR A 92 -19.72 -22.45 -4.94
C THR A 92 -20.46 -23.34 -5.95
N GLY A 93 -21.70 -23.74 -5.66
CA GLY A 93 -22.58 -24.47 -6.58
C GLY A 93 -22.55 -25.99 -6.44
N SER A 94 -21.90 -26.53 -5.40
CA SER A 94 -21.92 -27.97 -5.13
C SER A 94 -23.22 -28.41 -4.48
N SER A 95 -23.79 -29.51 -4.98
CA SER A 95 -24.97 -30.15 -4.37
C SER A 95 -24.58 -30.94 -3.12
N ASP A 96 -25.53 -31.21 -2.22
CA ASP A 96 -25.26 -32.05 -1.04
C ASP A 96 -24.75 -33.45 -1.42
N GLY A 97 -25.22 -34.02 -2.52
CA GLY A 97 -24.73 -35.31 -3.03
C GLY A 97 -23.28 -35.25 -3.52
N GLU A 98 -22.86 -34.12 -4.07
CA GLU A 98 -21.46 -33.89 -4.46
C GLU A 98 -20.56 -33.67 -3.25
N ILE A 99 -21.01 -32.87 -2.29
CA ILE A 99 -20.31 -32.64 -1.02
C ILE A 99 -20.09 -33.98 -0.30
N ALA A 100 -21.10 -34.83 -0.25
CA ALA A 100 -20.98 -36.19 0.29
C ALA A 100 -19.89 -37.02 -0.43
N GLU A 101 -19.77 -36.89 -1.75
CA GLU A 101 -18.72 -37.56 -2.51
C GLU A 101 -17.32 -36.99 -2.22
N PHE A 102 -17.19 -35.67 -2.02
CA PHE A 102 -15.92 -35.08 -1.56
C PHE A 102 -15.47 -35.67 -0.22
N GLY A 103 -16.41 -35.84 0.72
CA GLY A 103 -16.16 -36.51 2.00
C GLY A 103 -15.68 -37.95 1.84
N ARG A 104 -16.33 -38.74 0.97
CA ARG A 104 -15.90 -40.13 0.69
C ARG A 104 -14.52 -40.21 0.05
N VAL A 105 -14.21 -39.31 -0.89
CA VAL A 105 -12.87 -39.23 -1.51
C VAL A 105 -11.81 -38.91 -0.45
N PHE A 106 -12.08 -37.95 0.43
CA PHE A 106 -11.19 -37.63 1.53
C PHE A 106 -10.96 -38.81 2.47
N GLN A 107 -12.01 -39.51 2.92
CA GLN A 107 -11.86 -40.67 3.81
C GLN A 107 -11.04 -41.80 3.17
N LYS A 108 -11.27 -42.07 1.88
CA LYS A 108 -10.52 -43.09 1.13
C LYS A 108 -9.05 -42.73 1.01
N GLN A 109 -8.72 -41.45 0.83
CA GLN A 109 -7.33 -41.00 0.70
C GLN A 109 -6.64 -40.81 2.05
N ALA A 110 -7.31 -40.27 3.08
CA ALA A 110 -6.75 -40.11 4.42
C ALA A 110 -6.28 -41.43 5.05
N THR A 111 -6.86 -42.56 4.64
CA THR A 111 -6.46 -43.91 5.06
C THR A 111 -5.38 -44.56 4.17
N ALA A 112 -5.05 -43.95 3.02
CA ALA A 112 -4.01 -44.42 2.12
C ALA A 112 -2.62 -43.90 2.55
N ARG A 113 -1.58 -44.76 2.46
CA ARG A 113 -0.22 -44.48 2.95
C ARG A 113 0.45 -43.18 2.46
N GLY A 114 0.01 -42.60 1.33
CA GLY A 114 0.59 -41.37 0.75
C GLY A 114 -0.13 -40.07 1.12
N ALA A 115 -1.42 -40.10 1.47
CA ALA A 115 -2.23 -38.90 1.67
C ALA A 115 -2.28 -38.39 3.13
N SER A 116 -1.81 -39.19 4.09
CA SER A 116 -1.47 -38.72 5.45
C SER A 116 -0.36 -37.65 5.44
N ALA A 117 0.43 -37.57 4.36
CA ALA A 117 1.45 -36.55 4.20
C ALA A 117 0.90 -35.18 3.75
N LEU A 118 -0.35 -35.11 3.26
CA LEU A 118 -0.94 -33.85 2.76
C LEU A 118 -1.64 -33.04 3.85
N PHE A 119 -2.03 -33.66 4.96
CA PHE A 119 -2.78 -33.01 6.02
C PHE A 119 -2.11 -33.21 7.37
N THR A 120 -2.42 -32.35 8.33
CA THR A 120 -1.94 -32.50 9.70
C THR A 120 -2.58 -33.72 10.37
N ALA A 121 -1.88 -34.30 11.35
CA ALA A 121 -2.43 -35.37 12.18
C ALA A 121 -3.75 -34.97 12.86
N SER A 122 -3.90 -33.68 13.21
CA SER A 122 -5.15 -33.16 13.78
C SER A 122 -6.34 -33.45 12.85
N VAL A 123 -6.19 -33.29 11.53
CA VAL A 123 -7.24 -33.60 10.54
C VAL A 123 -7.43 -35.09 10.34
N THR A 124 -6.35 -35.86 10.16
CA THR A 124 -6.43 -37.26 9.72
C THR A 124 -6.71 -38.25 10.84
N GLU A 125 -6.33 -37.93 12.08
CA GLU A 125 -6.45 -38.84 13.24
C GLU A 125 -7.66 -38.53 14.11
N ARG A 126 -8.30 -37.35 13.99
CA ARG A 126 -9.49 -37.00 14.77
C ARG A 126 -10.71 -37.84 14.33
N PRO A 127 -11.38 -38.59 15.22
CA PRO A 127 -12.54 -39.42 14.88
C PRO A 127 -13.71 -38.61 14.31
N LEU A 128 -14.41 -39.10 13.28
CA LEU A 128 -15.53 -38.36 12.65
C LEU A 128 -16.69 -38.03 13.60
N SER A 129 -16.78 -38.68 14.76
CA SER A 129 -17.72 -38.29 15.83
C SER A 129 -17.38 -36.94 16.48
N GLU A 130 -16.13 -36.48 16.36
CA GLU A 130 -15.64 -35.21 16.90
C GLU A 130 -15.49 -34.16 15.80
N GLY A 131 -16.05 -32.98 16.02
CA GLY A 131 -16.00 -31.86 15.07
C GLY A 131 -14.81 -30.94 15.28
N TYR A 132 -14.81 -29.82 14.55
CA TYR A 132 -13.79 -28.76 14.61
C TYR A 132 -14.46 -27.40 14.78
N SER A 133 -14.43 -26.82 15.97
CA SER A 133 -15.02 -25.49 16.21
C SER A 133 -14.07 -24.34 15.83
N PHE A 134 -14.58 -23.10 15.86
CA PHE A 134 -13.70 -21.92 15.78
C PHE A 134 -12.69 -21.86 16.93
N ASP A 135 -13.06 -22.33 18.14
CA ASP A 135 -12.15 -22.38 19.29
C ASP A 135 -10.99 -23.37 19.06
N ASP A 136 -11.28 -24.52 18.44
CA ASP A 136 -10.24 -25.49 18.06
C ASP A 136 -9.25 -24.87 17.06
N LEU A 137 -9.78 -24.17 16.04
CA LEU A 137 -8.96 -23.48 15.06
C LEU A 137 -8.11 -22.39 15.73
N ALA A 138 -8.71 -21.54 16.58
CA ALA A 138 -8.03 -20.48 17.31
C ALA A 138 -6.84 -21.00 18.14
N ALA A 139 -7.02 -22.16 18.78
CA ALA A 139 -5.99 -22.80 19.60
C ALA A 139 -4.82 -23.36 18.77
N GLU A 140 -5.08 -23.87 17.55
CA GLU A 140 -4.03 -24.42 16.68
C GLU A 140 -3.22 -23.33 15.95
N LEU A 141 -3.84 -22.20 15.59
CA LEU A 141 -3.24 -21.16 14.74
C LEU A 141 -1.85 -20.66 15.18
N PRO A 142 -1.59 -20.30 16.46
CA PRO A 142 -0.28 -19.78 16.86
C PRO A 142 0.88 -20.74 16.60
N ALA A 143 0.66 -22.05 16.71
CA ALA A 143 1.69 -23.07 16.57
C ALA A 143 2.12 -23.29 15.11
N LEU A 144 1.25 -22.96 14.15
CA LEU A 144 1.51 -23.15 12.72
C LEU A 144 2.38 -22.04 12.11
N ALA A 145 2.49 -20.89 12.78
CA ALA A 145 3.06 -19.69 12.18
C ALA A 145 4.53 -19.86 11.75
N PRO A 146 5.42 -20.50 12.54
CA PRO A 146 6.80 -20.68 12.12
C PRO A 146 6.93 -21.51 10.83
N GLU A 147 6.07 -22.51 10.64
CA GLU A 147 6.07 -23.33 9.42
C GLU A 147 5.45 -22.58 8.24
N ILE A 148 4.31 -21.92 8.43
CA ILE A 148 3.60 -21.19 7.36
C ILE A 148 4.42 -19.99 6.87
N THR A 149 4.94 -19.17 7.77
CA THR A 149 5.64 -17.92 7.42
C THR A 149 7.05 -18.15 6.88
N ALA A 150 7.63 -19.33 7.09
CA ALA A 150 8.91 -19.72 6.51
C ALA A 150 8.81 -20.19 5.05
N GLN A 151 7.59 -20.40 4.54
CA GLN A 151 7.39 -20.86 3.16
C GLN A 151 7.80 -19.77 2.16
N PRO A 152 8.52 -20.12 1.07
CA PRO A 152 8.94 -19.15 0.06
C PRO A 152 7.80 -18.34 -0.60
N ASN A 153 6.59 -18.90 -0.67
CA ASN A 153 5.41 -18.22 -1.22
C ASN A 153 4.65 -17.36 -0.18
N PHE A 154 5.11 -17.32 1.07
CA PHE A 154 4.58 -16.45 2.12
C PHE A 154 5.57 -15.33 2.41
N ARG A 155 5.14 -14.08 2.21
CA ARG A 155 6.01 -12.92 2.35
C ARG A 155 5.46 -11.90 3.33
N THR A 156 6.29 -11.48 4.28
CA THR A 156 6.00 -10.30 5.12
C THR A 156 6.83 -9.10 4.68
N VAL A 157 6.15 -7.97 4.46
CA VAL A 157 6.74 -6.70 3.99
C VAL A 157 6.58 -5.63 5.06
N ARG A 158 7.69 -5.15 5.61
CA ARG A 158 7.73 -4.01 6.54
C ARG A 158 7.86 -2.69 5.77
N VAL A 159 6.73 -2.09 5.42
CA VAL A 159 6.65 -0.94 4.49
C VAL A 159 7.45 0.26 4.99
N ASP A 160 7.45 0.48 6.30
CA ASP A 160 8.19 1.53 7.02
C ASP A 160 9.71 1.42 6.92
N THR A 161 10.23 0.25 6.53
CA THR A 161 11.67 -0.03 6.41
C THR A 161 12.19 -0.01 4.97
N LEU A 162 11.29 -0.01 3.98
CA LEU A 162 11.66 -0.08 2.57
C LEU A 162 12.39 1.20 2.11
N THR A 163 13.48 1.03 1.35
CA THR A 163 14.16 2.17 0.73
C THR A 163 13.32 2.77 -0.41
N PRO A 164 13.52 4.04 -0.79
CA PRO A 164 12.80 4.65 -1.91
C PRO A 164 13.13 3.92 -3.21
N GLY A 165 12.15 3.75 -4.09
CA GLY A 165 12.33 2.97 -5.32
C GLY A 165 12.33 1.46 -5.11
N GLN A 166 12.41 0.97 -3.86
CA GLN A 166 12.31 -0.46 -3.59
C GLN A 166 10.88 -0.93 -3.89
N PRO A 167 10.68 -1.93 -4.76
CA PRO A 167 9.36 -2.48 -5.02
C PRO A 167 8.81 -3.21 -3.78
N LEU A 168 7.49 -3.33 -3.69
CA LEU A 168 6.83 -4.08 -2.62
C LEU A 168 7.09 -5.59 -2.74
N ASP A 169 7.20 -6.06 -3.97
CA ASP A 169 7.36 -7.46 -4.33
C ASP A 169 8.66 -7.68 -5.11
N THR A 170 9.16 -8.91 -5.14
CA THR A 170 10.41 -9.26 -5.85
C THR A 170 10.19 -10.40 -6.85
N PRO A 171 10.99 -10.49 -7.92
CA PRO A 171 10.92 -11.60 -8.86
C PRO A 171 11.08 -12.96 -8.19
N GLU A 172 11.98 -13.07 -7.20
CA GLU A 172 12.24 -14.32 -6.47
C GLU A 172 11.02 -14.75 -5.65
N ALA A 173 10.35 -13.79 -5.00
CA ALA A 173 9.11 -14.07 -4.28
C ALA A 173 7.99 -14.49 -5.24
N ALA A 174 7.89 -13.87 -6.42
CA ALA A 174 6.92 -14.26 -7.43
C ALA A 174 7.21 -15.64 -8.05
N GLU A 175 8.48 -16.01 -8.23
CA GLU A 175 8.88 -17.34 -8.67
C GLU A 175 8.43 -18.42 -7.67
N ALA A 176 8.69 -18.19 -6.38
CA ALA A 176 8.26 -19.08 -5.32
C ALA A 176 6.73 -19.28 -5.27
N ARG A 177 5.93 -18.22 -5.46
CA ARG A 177 4.46 -18.37 -5.49
C ARG A 177 3.98 -19.27 -6.62
N GLY A 178 4.61 -19.19 -7.79
CA GLY A 178 4.32 -20.06 -8.93
C GLY A 178 4.51 -21.55 -8.63
N GLU A 179 5.49 -21.92 -7.81
CA GLU A 179 5.77 -23.32 -7.43
C GLU A 179 4.75 -23.89 -6.43
N TYR A 180 4.19 -23.04 -5.56
CA TYR A 180 3.27 -23.44 -4.50
C TYR A 180 1.78 -23.35 -4.87
N GLY A 181 1.46 -22.85 -6.08
CA GLY A 181 0.10 -22.72 -6.61
C GLY A 181 -0.57 -21.36 -6.34
N GLY A 182 0.08 -20.49 -5.56
CA GLY A 182 -0.39 -19.17 -5.15
C GLY A 182 0.47 -18.64 -4.01
N GLY A 183 0.17 -17.44 -3.50
CA GLY A 183 0.93 -16.92 -2.37
C GLY A 183 0.29 -15.83 -1.55
N VAL A 184 1.02 -15.46 -0.51
CA VAL A 184 0.59 -14.53 0.52
C VAL A 184 1.57 -13.38 0.64
N ILE A 185 1.06 -12.15 0.65
CA ILE A 185 1.85 -10.98 0.99
C ILE A 185 1.19 -10.22 2.15
N VAL A 186 1.87 -10.14 3.29
CA VAL A 186 1.43 -9.42 4.49
C VAL A 186 2.21 -8.12 4.65
N PHE A 187 1.53 -6.99 4.56
CA PHE A 187 2.08 -5.65 4.72
C PHE A 187 1.91 -5.15 6.15
N LEU A 188 3.04 -4.89 6.81
CA LEU A 188 3.14 -4.42 8.19
C LEU A 188 3.92 -3.10 8.28
N ALA A 189 3.69 -2.31 9.33
CA ALA A 189 4.50 -1.15 9.66
C ALA A 189 4.42 -0.81 11.17
N GLU A 190 5.50 -0.24 11.73
CA GLU A 190 5.52 0.30 13.08
C GLU A 190 5.66 1.83 13.02
N ASN A 191 4.54 2.54 13.12
CA ASN A 191 4.48 4.01 13.10
C ASN A 191 3.57 4.53 14.21
N ASN A 192 3.42 5.86 14.30
CA ASN A 192 2.55 6.48 15.32
C ASN A 192 1.11 5.95 15.27
N LEU A 193 0.62 5.59 14.07
CA LEU A 193 -0.70 4.96 13.95
C LEU A 193 -0.72 3.57 14.58
N ALA A 194 0.31 2.74 14.36
CA ALA A 194 0.43 1.45 15.06
C ALA A 194 0.42 1.64 16.59
N SER A 195 1.12 2.65 17.10
CA SER A 195 1.20 2.93 18.53
C SER A 195 -0.08 3.54 19.12
N SER A 196 -0.87 4.26 18.33
CA SER A 196 -2.06 4.97 18.80
C SER A 196 -3.35 4.14 18.74
N ARG A 197 -3.36 3.03 18.00
CA ARG A 197 -4.55 2.19 17.79
C ARG A 197 -4.72 1.11 18.87
N ALA A 198 -4.54 1.48 20.14
CA ALA A 198 -4.90 0.61 21.26
C ALA A 198 -6.40 0.23 21.23
N THR A 199 -6.76 -0.79 22.02
CA THR A 199 -8.04 -1.50 22.12
C THR A 199 -9.26 -0.71 21.63
N ASN A 200 -9.96 -1.22 20.60
CA ASN A 200 -11.11 -0.61 19.92
C ASN A 200 -10.87 0.77 19.25
N PRO A 201 -9.98 0.84 18.25
CA PRO A 201 -9.70 2.08 17.54
C PRO A 201 -10.93 2.60 16.78
N THR A 202 -11.01 3.93 16.61
CA THR A 202 -12.01 4.52 15.71
C THR A 202 -11.74 4.06 14.27
N PRO A 203 -12.78 3.66 13.50
CA PRO A 203 -12.60 3.30 12.10
C PRO A 203 -12.08 4.47 11.25
N LEU A 204 -11.10 4.20 10.39
CA LEU A 204 -10.56 5.15 9.40
C LEU A 204 -11.19 4.88 8.02
N ASP A 205 -11.51 5.92 7.25
CA ASP A 205 -11.92 5.74 5.86
C ASP A 205 -10.70 5.46 4.96
N LEU A 206 -10.85 4.44 4.12
CA LEU A 206 -9.80 3.90 3.28
C LEU A 206 -10.37 3.59 1.90
N ARG A 207 -9.60 3.97 0.88
CA ARG A 207 -9.78 3.51 -0.49
C ARG A 207 -8.46 2.94 -0.98
N ILE A 208 -8.50 1.75 -1.54
CA ILE A 208 -7.39 1.17 -2.28
C ILE A 208 -7.88 1.07 -3.72
N GLU A 209 -7.38 1.96 -4.57
CA GLU A 209 -7.82 2.12 -5.95
C GLU A 209 -6.93 1.30 -6.89
N TYR A 210 -7.54 0.65 -7.86
CA TYR A 210 -6.79 0.18 -9.03
C TYR A 210 -6.33 1.41 -9.81
N ASN A 211 -5.02 1.50 -10.10
CA ASN A 211 -4.47 2.66 -10.80
C ASN A 211 -4.00 2.31 -12.21
N LYS A 212 -3.03 1.40 -12.30
CA LYS A 212 -2.44 0.94 -13.55
C LYS A 212 -1.81 -0.43 -13.37
N PHE A 213 -1.58 -1.11 -14.48
CA PHE A 213 -0.71 -2.28 -14.51
C PHE A 213 0.22 -2.22 -15.71
N HIS A 214 1.35 -2.90 -15.60
CA HIS A 214 2.36 -3.04 -16.65
C HIS A 214 2.41 -4.49 -17.11
N CYS A 215 2.10 -4.75 -18.37
CA CYS A 215 2.42 -6.01 -19.02
C CYS A 215 3.93 -6.01 -19.28
N GLN A 216 4.73 -6.60 -18.39
CA GLN A 216 6.17 -6.72 -18.63
C GLN A 216 6.48 -7.76 -19.69
N LYS A 217 5.65 -8.80 -19.74
CA LYS A 217 5.70 -9.88 -20.72
C LYS A 217 4.33 -10.53 -20.84
N ARG A 218 3.84 -10.71 -22.05
CA ARG A 218 2.57 -11.37 -22.34
C ARG A 218 2.61 -12.89 -22.17
N THR A 219 1.45 -13.55 -22.05
CA THR A 219 1.33 -15.00 -21.92
C THR A 219 1.52 -15.70 -23.28
N GLY A 220 2.78 -15.92 -23.67
CA GLY A 220 3.09 -16.68 -24.89
C GLY A 220 4.57 -16.74 -25.24
N ASP A 221 4.97 -17.71 -26.06
CA ASP A 221 6.38 -17.96 -26.41
C ASP A 221 6.83 -17.32 -27.74
N THR A 222 5.96 -16.58 -28.44
CA THR A 222 6.32 -15.96 -29.73
C THR A 222 5.82 -14.53 -29.84
N VAL A 223 6.65 -13.66 -30.43
CA VAL A 223 6.33 -12.24 -30.77
C VAL A 223 5.22 -12.14 -31.84
N ALA A 224 4.85 -13.26 -32.48
CA ALA A 224 3.80 -13.35 -33.50
C ALA A 224 2.49 -14.00 -33.01
N GLY A 225 2.42 -14.40 -31.73
CA GLY A 225 1.18 -14.91 -31.11
C GLY A 225 0.14 -13.81 -30.88
N PRO A 226 -1.13 -14.18 -30.60
CA PRO A 226 -2.17 -13.23 -30.22
C PRO A 226 -1.75 -12.46 -28.96
N SER A 227 -2.19 -11.21 -28.87
CA SER A 227 -2.02 -10.37 -27.68
C SER A 227 -2.94 -10.85 -26.56
N ASP A 228 -2.59 -10.53 -25.31
CA ASP A 228 -3.39 -11.00 -24.18
C ASP A 228 -4.61 -10.11 -23.95
N GLU A 229 -5.68 -10.72 -23.46
CA GLU A 229 -6.86 -10.02 -22.98
C GLU A 229 -6.91 -10.10 -21.46
N ILE A 230 -6.45 -9.06 -20.76
CA ILE A 230 -6.27 -9.12 -19.31
C ILE A 230 -7.50 -8.63 -18.57
N TYR A 231 -7.90 -9.31 -17.50
CA TYR A 231 -8.85 -8.76 -16.53
C TYR A 231 -8.50 -9.11 -15.08
N TRP A 232 -9.03 -8.31 -14.17
CA TRP A 232 -8.71 -8.37 -12.75
C TRP A 232 -9.97 -8.63 -11.93
N VAL A 233 -9.86 -9.54 -10.97
CA VAL A 233 -10.91 -9.86 -10.00
C VAL A 233 -10.35 -9.74 -8.60
N SER A 234 -11.10 -9.16 -7.68
CA SER A 234 -10.71 -9.12 -6.28
C SER A 234 -11.88 -9.09 -5.32
N GLY A 235 -11.69 -9.70 -4.16
CA GLY A 235 -12.52 -9.54 -2.98
C GLY A 235 -11.65 -9.08 -1.81
N SER A 236 -12.13 -8.11 -1.03
CA SER A 236 -11.42 -7.61 0.14
C SER A 236 -12.37 -7.25 1.27
N GLY A 237 -11.87 -7.36 2.50
CA GLY A 237 -12.58 -7.06 3.72
C GLY A 237 -11.65 -6.49 4.77
N SER A 238 -12.12 -5.48 5.46
CA SER A 238 -11.61 -5.05 6.76
C SER A 238 -12.59 -5.47 7.83
N ASP A 239 -12.14 -5.45 9.08
CA ASP A 239 -12.92 -5.51 10.32
C ASP A 239 -14.09 -4.51 10.48
N VAL A 240 -14.50 -3.82 9.41
CA VAL A 240 -15.66 -2.94 9.35
C VAL A 240 -16.40 -3.00 8.01
N SER A 241 -15.71 -3.21 6.89
CA SER A 241 -16.28 -3.03 5.56
C SER A 241 -15.77 -4.06 4.57
N LYS A 242 -16.51 -4.25 3.48
CA LYS A 242 -16.18 -5.22 2.43
C LYS A 242 -16.26 -4.57 1.06
N THR A 243 -15.49 -5.07 0.11
CA THR A 243 -15.52 -4.60 -1.27
C THR A 243 -15.22 -5.76 -2.21
N ASN A 244 -15.98 -5.85 -3.29
CA ASN A 244 -15.74 -6.79 -4.38
C ASN A 244 -15.61 -5.99 -5.67
N TYR A 245 -14.68 -6.39 -6.53
CA TYR A 245 -14.42 -5.70 -7.79
C TYR A 245 -14.06 -6.66 -8.91
N LYS A 246 -14.46 -6.29 -10.11
CA LYS A 246 -14.11 -6.92 -11.37
C LYS A 246 -13.90 -5.83 -12.41
N SER A 247 -12.79 -5.86 -13.13
CA SER A 247 -12.54 -4.95 -14.24
C SER A 247 -13.33 -5.34 -15.50
N GLY A 248 -13.39 -4.44 -16.47
CA GLY A 248 -13.57 -4.85 -17.87
C GLY A 248 -12.31 -5.54 -18.38
N GLU A 249 -12.39 -6.12 -19.57
CA GLU A 249 -11.23 -6.64 -20.29
C GLU A 249 -10.34 -5.50 -20.79
N PHE A 250 -9.04 -5.73 -20.69
CA PHE A 250 -7.98 -4.93 -21.27
C PHE A 250 -7.42 -5.73 -22.44
N GLY A 251 -7.98 -5.52 -23.63
CA GLY A 251 -7.58 -6.23 -24.84
C GLY A 251 -6.26 -5.73 -25.44
N ASP A 252 -5.70 -6.54 -26.32
CA ASP A 252 -4.48 -6.27 -27.10
C ASP A 252 -3.25 -5.91 -26.24
N MET A 253 -3.06 -6.59 -25.10
CA MET A 253 -1.92 -6.34 -24.22
C MET A 253 -0.65 -7.05 -24.71
N ASP A 254 0.33 -6.29 -25.20
CA ASP A 254 1.65 -6.77 -25.62
C ASP A 254 2.75 -6.51 -24.58
N ASP A 255 3.95 -7.02 -24.87
CA ASP A 255 5.14 -6.77 -24.04
C ASP A 255 5.40 -5.26 -23.89
N ASP A 256 5.61 -4.82 -22.65
CA ASP A 256 5.84 -3.44 -22.21
C ASP A 256 4.61 -2.50 -22.23
N ASP A 257 3.42 -3.02 -22.56
CA ASP A 257 2.19 -2.23 -22.57
C ASP A 257 1.65 -1.91 -21.16
N TRP A 258 0.83 -0.86 -21.10
CA TRP A 258 0.24 -0.37 -19.86
C TRP A 258 -1.27 -0.29 -19.94
N GLY A 259 -1.94 -0.92 -18.97
CA GLY A 259 -3.37 -0.73 -18.72
C GLY A 259 -3.60 0.30 -17.61
N TYR A 260 -4.62 1.15 -17.79
CA TYR A 260 -4.96 2.21 -16.85
C TYR A 260 -6.44 2.18 -16.47
N TRP A 261 -6.72 2.47 -15.20
CA TRP A 261 -8.08 2.73 -14.74
C TRP A 261 -8.37 4.22 -14.67
N ASN A 262 -9.63 4.58 -14.87
CA ASN A 262 -10.09 5.93 -14.55
C ASN A 262 -9.96 6.18 -13.03
N PRO A 263 -9.35 7.31 -12.60
CA PRO A 263 -9.18 7.61 -11.19
C PRO A 263 -10.51 7.58 -10.42
N GLY A 264 -10.52 6.90 -9.27
CA GLY A 264 -11.67 6.86 -8.37
C GLY A 264 -12.87 6.00 -8.83
N THR A 265 -12.76 5.22 -9.91
CA THR A 265 -13.86 4.37 -10.39
C THR A 265 -13.69 2.88 -10.10
N ALA A 266 -12.49 2.45 -9.70
CA ALA A 266 -12.13 1.06 -9.50
C ALA A 266 -11.42 0.88 -8.16
N HIS A 267 -11.93 -0.03 -7.33
CA HIS A 267 -11.49 -0.18 -5.94
C HIS A 267 -11.21 -1.64 -5.62
N PHE A 268 -9.98 -1.94 -5.22
CA PHE A 268 -9.69 -3.16 -4.47
C PHE A 268 -10.46 -3.10 -3.14
N PHE A 269 -10.46 -1.95 -2.47
CA PHE A 269 -11.21 -1.70 -1.25
C PHE A 269 -11.77 -0.28 -1.20
N ASN A 270 -13.00 -0.10 -0.72
CA ASN A 270 -13.60 1.20 -0.44
C ASN A 270 -14.53 1.08 0.78
N GLY A 271 -14.06 1.59 1.93
CA GLY A 271 -14.81 1.45 3.17
C GLY A 271 -14.02 1.94 4.39
N LYS A 272 -14.40 1.46 5.57
CA LYS A 272 -13.75 1.81 6.84
C LYS A 272 -12.84 0.68 7.33
N ILE A 273 -11.83 0.98 8.13
CA ILE A 273 -10.91 -0.01 8.73
C ILE A 273 -10.56 0.35 10.18
N LYS A 274 -10.59 -0.62 11.09
CA LYS A 274 -10.09 -0.49 12.47
C LYS A 274 -8.65 -1.00 12.64
N ASN A 275 -8.25 -2.09 12.02
CA ASN A 275 -6.99 -2.77 12.34
C ASN A 275 -6.38 -3.40 11.11
N THR A 276 -7.14 -4.28 10.47
CA THR A 276 -6.66 -5.11 9.37
C THR A 276 -7.57 -5.04 8.16
N LEU A 277 -6.94 -5.21 7.01
CA LEU A 277 -7.61 -5.48 5.75
C LEU A 277 -6.97 -6.70 5.12
N THR A 278 -7.80 -7.61 4.65
CA THR A 278 -7.38 -8.82 3.94
C THR A 278 -8.12 -8.88 2.62
N GLY A 279 -7.53 -9.49 1.62
CA GLY A 279 -8.23 -9.74 0.37
C GLY A 279 -7.44 -10.61 -0.56
N ASN A 280 -8.07 -10.93 -1.67
CA ASN A 280 -7.50 -11.73 -2.72
C ASN A 280 -7.59 -10.96 -4.04
N ILE A 281 -6.54 -11.07 -4.86
CA ILE A 281 -6.44 -10.42 -6.16
C ILE A 281 -6.05 -11.49 -7.16
N GLN A 282 -6.75 -11.50 -8.29
CA GLN A 282 -6.55 -12.45 -9.37
C GLN A 282 -6.34 -11.71 -10.68
N CYS A 283 -5.32 -12.15 -11.41
CA CYS A 283 -5.04 -11.73 -12.78
C CYS A 283 -5.42 -12.86 -13.73
N TRP A 284 -6.25 -12.55 -14.71
CA TRP A 284 -6.76 -13.53 -15.67
C TRP A 284 -6.44 -13.10 -17.09
N GLU A 285 -6.15 -14.08 -17.93
CA GLU A 285 -6.20 -13.98 -19.37
C GLU A 285 -7.60 -14.47 -19.80
N ALA A 286 -8.33 -13.64 -20.54
CA ALA A 286 -9.57 -14.01 -21.18
C ALA A 286 -9.28 -14.76 -22.49
N ASP A 287 -9.98 -15.86 -22.70
CA ASP A 287 -10.09 -16.59 -23.95
C ASP A 287 -11.55 -16.57 -24.46
N ASP A 288 -11.83 -17.30 -25.54
CA ASP A 288 -13.16 -17.41 -26.21
C ASP A 288 -14.26 -18.06 -25.32
N SER A 289 -14.18 -18.00 -23.99
CA SER A 289 -15.15 -18.60 -23.08
C SER A 289 -16.48 -17.82 -22.99
N THR A 290 -17.58 -18.57 -22.83
CA THR A 290 -18.92 -17.97 -22.75
C THR A 290 -19.19 -17.34 -21.37
N GLY A 291 -19.69 -16.10 -21.33
CA GLY A 291 -19.82 -15.29 -20.11
C GLY A 291 -20.63 -15.83 -18.92
N GLY A 292 -21.43 -16.89 -19.08
CA GLY A 292 -22.22 -17.48 -17.98
C GLY A 292 -21.36 -18.26 -16.96
N PHE A 293 -20.39 -19.03 -17.43
CA PHE A 293 -19.41 -19.76 -16.59
C PHE A 293 -18.62 -18.79 -15.70
N LEU A 294 -18.22 -17.68 -16.32
CA LEU A 294 -17.34 -16.69 -15.72
C LEU A 294 -18.04 -15.93 -14.57
N ASP A 295 -19.37 -15.76 -14.62
CA ASP A 295 -20.15 -15.19 -13.53
C ASP A 295 -20.26 -16.11 -12.30
N GLU A 296 -20.21 -17.43 -12.50
CA GLU A 296 -20.24 -18.41 -11.41
C GLU A 296 -18.89 -18.52 -10.71
N LEU A 297 -17.80 -18.51 -11.47
CA LEU A 297 -16.45 -18.45 -10.93
C LEU A 297 -16.21 -17.16 -10.14
N ARG A 298 -16.69 -16.02 -10.66
CA ARG A 298 -16.72 -14.73 -9.95
C ARG A 298 -17.58 -14.78 -8.67
N ARG A 299 -18.69 -15.52 -8.68
CA ARG A 299 -19.51 -15.73 -7.47
C ARG A 299 -18.75 -16.55 -6.43
N ALA A 300 -18.16 -17.67 -6.83
CA ALA A 300 -17.36 -18.52 -5.96
C ALA A 300 -16.19 -17.76 -5.30
N ALA A 301 -15.40 -17.02 -6.08
CA ALA A 301 -14.28 -16.22 -5.55
C ALA A 301 -14.73 -15.15 -4.54
N ARG A 302 -15.90 -14.51 -4.77
CA ARG A 302 -16.49 -13.54 -3.82
C ARG A 302 -16.90 -14.20 -2.51
N GLU A 303 -17.56 -15.35 -2.58
CA GLU A 303 -18.04 -16.05 -1.38
C GLU A 303 -16.89 -16.63 -0.55
N ILE A 304 -15.84 -17.14 -1.20
CA ILE A 304 -14.60 -17.55 -0.52
C ILE A 304 -13.95 -16.35 0.19
N SER A 305 -13.94 -15.17 -0.44
CA SER A 305 -13.41 -13.95 0.16
C SER A 305 -14.26 -13.48 1.36
N ASP A 306 -15.59 -13.54 1.26
CA ASP A 306 -16.50 -13.21 2.36
C ASP A 306 -16.34 -14.15 3.55
N TRP A 307 -16.16 -15.45 3.29
CA TRP A 307 -15.92 -16.46 4.31
C TRP A 307 -14.58 -16.23 5.03
N ALA A 308 -13.51 -15.98 4.26
CA ALA A 308 -12.18 -15.68 4.81
C ALA A 308 -12.20 -14.49 5.75
N PHE A 309 -12.93 -13.44 5.37
CA PHE A 309 -13.14 -12.27 6.21
C PHE A 309 -13.88 -12.62 7.51
N ASN A 310 -15.05 -13.26 7.43
CA ASN A 310 -15.87 -13.55 8.61
C ASN A 310 -15.13 -14.44 9.61
N THR A 311 -14.27 -15.34 9.10
CA THR A 311 -13.39 -16.19 9.91
C THR A 311 -12.35 -15.34 10.66
N SER A 312 -11.72 -14.38 9.98
CA SER A 312 -10.75 -13.48 10.62
C SER A 312 -11.40 -12.59 11.69
N GLU A 313 -12.59 -12.05 11.44
CA GLU A 313 -13.31 -11.20 12.40
C GLU A 313 -13.64 -11.96 13.70
N ARG A 314 -14.16 -13.18 13.58
CA ARG A 314 -14.49 -14.02 14.74
C ARG A 314 -13.27 -14.38 15.58
N LEU A 315 -12.13 -14.60 14.96
CA LEU A 315 -10.88 -14.94 15.64
C LEU A 315 -10.21 -13.71 16.27
N GLU A 316 -10.39 -12.51 15.69
CA GLU A 316 -9.95 -11.25 16.29
C GLU A 316 -10.70 -10.96 17.60
N ASP A 317 -12.03 -11.20 17.64
CA ASP A 317 -12.84 -11.03 18.86
C ASP A 317 -12.35 -11.88 20.05
N GLN A 318 -11.59 -12.95 19.78
CA GLN A 318 -11.06 -13.87 20.78
C GLN A 318 -9.64 -13.50 21.27
N ASN A 319 -8.94 -12.57 20.61
CA ASN A 319 -7.53 -12.27 20.91
C ASN A 319 -7.19 -10.77 20.77
N GLU A 320 -6.87 -10.11 21.89
CA GLU A 320 -6.66 -8.65 21.97
C GLU A 320 -5.45 -8.13 21.16
N GLU A 321 -4.49 -9.00 20.78
CA GLU A 321 -3.27 -8.63 20.05
C GLU A 321 -3.19 -9.33 18.67
N TYR A 322 -4.26 -9.24 17.87
CA TYR A 322 -4.40 -10.04 16.65
C TYR A 322 -3.48 -9.59 15.48
N ASN A 323 -3.19 -8.29 15.35
CA ASN A 323 -2.50 -7.74 14.17
C ASN A 323 -1.03 -8.15 14.05
N GLY A 324 -0.69 -8.92 13.02
CA GLY A 324 0.68 -9.41 12.82
C GLY A 324 1.10 -10.47 13.85
N SER A 325 0.15 -10.97 14.65
CA SER A 325 0.36 -12.10 15.55
C SER A 325 0.63 -13.37 14.76
N SER A 326 1.26 -14.35 15.42
CA SER A 326 1.43 -15.70 14.87
C SER A 326 0.09 -16.29 14.41
N ALA A 327 -0.99 -16.09 15.17
CA ALA A 327 -2.30 -16.63 14.82
C ALA A 327 -2.86 -16.04 13.51
N PHE A 328 -2.78 -14.72 13.37
CA PHE A 328 -3.21 -14.02 12.15
C PHE A 328 -2.40 -14.45 10.93
N LEU A 329 -1.08 -14.51 11.06
CA LEU A 329 -0.20 -14.92 9.95
C LEU A 329 -0.51 -16.35 9.48
N SER A 330 -0.72 -17.27 10.42
CA SER A 330 -1.16 -18.62 10.10
C SER A 330 -2.50 -18.63 9.38
N LEU A 331 -3.49 -17.91 9.89
CA LEU A 331 -4.83 -17.90 9.30
C LEU A 331 -4.81 -17.44 7.85
N ILE A 332 -4.09 -16.36 7.54
CA ILE A 332 -3.99 -15.86 6.17
C ILE A 332 -3.35 -16.91 5.25
N GLY A 333 -2.35 -17.65 5.73
CA GLY A 333 -1.76 -18.78 5.00
C GLY A 333 -2.76 -19.90 4.75
N LEU A 334 -3.53 -20.31 5.78
CA LEU A 334 -4.58 -21.33 5.66
C LEU A 334 -5.67 -20.92 4.68
N VAL A 335 -6.12 -19.67 4.75
CA VAL A 335 -7.12 -19.10 3.85
C VAL A 335 -6.63 -19.12 2.41
N ALA A 336 -5.42 -18.62 2.15
CA ALA A 336 -4.85 -18.60 0.81
C ALA A 336 -4.76 -20.02 0.22
N ARG A 337 -4.36 -20.99 1.04
CA ARG A 337 -4.32 -22.40 0.63
C ARG A 337 -5.70 -22.97 0.32
N LEU A 338 -6.71 -22.67 1.14
CA LEU A 338 -8.09 -23.09 0.88
C LEU A 338 -8.59 -22.50 -0.45
N VAL A 339 -8.36 -21.20 -0.68
CA VAL A 339 -8.76 -20.50 -1.91
C VAL A 339 -8.14 -21.18 -3.13
N ASP A 340 -6.82 -21.40 -3.14
CA ASP A 340 -6.11 -22.07 -4.25
C ASP A 340 -6.68 -23.49 -4.50
N ALA A 341 -6.85 -24.27 -3.43
CA ALA A 341 -7.34 -25.64 -3.55
C ALA A 341 -8.77 -25.71 -4.14
N LEU A 342 -9.65 -24.80 -3.70
CA LEU A 342 -11.03 -24.71 -4.19
C LEU A 342 -11.09 -24.16 -5.62
N LEU A 343 -10.30 -23.13 -5.97
CA LEU A 343 -10.24 -22.59 -7.33
C LEU A 343 -9.80 -23.65 -8.36
N GLY A 344 -8.97 -24.62 -7.95
CA GLY A 344 -8.60 -25.76 -8.78
C GLY A 344 -9.80 -26.63 -9.25
N TRP A 345 -10.93 -26.60 -8.55
CA TRP A 345 -12.10 -27.41 -8.86
C TRP A 345 -12.99 -26.80 -9.95
N PHE A 346 -13.07 -25.47 -10.03
CA PHE A 346 -14.18 -24.77 -10.70
C PHE A 346 -13.99 -24.40 -12.20
N ARG A 347 -13.08 -25.01 -12.97
CA ARG A 347 -12.64 -24.41 -14.27
C ARG A 347 -12.94 -25.07 -15.63
N ASN A 348 -13.08 -24.17 -16.62
CA ASN A 348 -12.98 -24.30 -18.10
C ASN A 348 -11.64 -23.68 -18.64
N ASP A 349 -11.60 -23.33 -19.93
CA ASP A 349 -10.44 -23.01 -20.80
C ASP A 349 -9.65 -21.71 -20.47
N ASP A 350 -10.25 -20.70 -19.81
CA ASP A 350 -9.57 -19.45 -19.39
C ASP A 350 -8.39 -19.67 -18.40
N ASP A 351 -7.26 -19.02 -18.71
CA ASP A 351 -6.01 -19.14 -17.97
C ASP A 351 -5.87 -18.07 -16.87
N LEU A 352 -5.87 -18.51 -15.61
CA LEU A 352 -5.46 -17.64 -14.50
C LEU A 352 -3.97 -17.59 -14.48
N ILE A 353 -3.49 -16.36 -14.59
CA ILE A 353 -2.09 -16.02 -14.49
C ILE A 353 -1.65 -16.33 -13.06
N GLU A 354 -2.21 -15.62 -12.06
CA GLU A 354 -1.89 -15.84 -10.65
C GLU A 354 -3.03 -15.34 -9.74
N ASP A 355 -3.12 -15.98 -8.57
CA ASP A 355 -3.95 -15.59 -7.44
C ASP A 355 -3.05 -15.25 -6.25
N ILE A 356 -3.23 -14.07 -5.66
CA ILE A 356 -2.44 -13.59 -4.53
C ILE A 356 -3.38 -13.14 -3.42
N THR A 357 -3.20 -13.71 -2.23
CA THR A 357 -3.82 -13.21 -1.00
C THR A 357 -2.94 -12.14 -0.37
N VAL A 358 -3.53 -10.99 -0.09
CA VAL A 358 -2.86 -9.84 0.53
C VAL A 358 -3.49 -9.51 1.87
N ALA A 359 -2.66 -9.12 2.82
CA ALA A 359 -3.11 -8.61 4.11
C ALA A 359 -2.37 -7.33 4.45
N TYR A 360 -3.05 -6.38 5.09
CA TYR A 360 -2.50 -5.10 5.47
C TYR A 360 -2.88 -4.78 6.92
N SER A 361 -1.89 -4.39 7.71
CA SER A 361 -2.16 -3.58 8.90
C SER A 361 -2.57 -2.16 8.49
N ALA A 362 -3.41 -1.50 9.28
CA ALA A 362 -3.75 -0.10 9.03
C ALA A 362 -2.53 0.84 9.05
N ALA A 363 -1.53 0.52 9.88
CA ALA A 363 -0.25 1.23 9.89
C ALA A 363 0.50 1.10 8.56
N ALA A 364 0.47 -0.08 7.93
CA ALA A 364 1.06 -0.29 6.60
C ALA A 364 0.31 0.49 5.52
N LEU A 365 -1.03 0.49 5.56
CA LEU A 365 -1.85 1.30 4.65
C LEU A 365 -1.52 2.79 4.79
N TYR A 366 -1.27 3.25 6.01
CA TYR A 366 -0.84 4.62 6.27
C TYR A 366 0.54 4.93 5.69
N ALA A 367 1.50 4.03 5.83
CA ALA A 367 2.80 4.18 5.19
C ALA A 367 2.68 4.18 3.64
N LEU A 368 1.85 3.29 3.09
CA LEU A 368 1.62 3.17 1.65
C LEU A 368 0.93 4.39 1.05
N SER A 369 0.00 5.05 1.77
CA SER A 369 -0.67 6.26 1.28
C SER A 369 0.26 7.46 1.10
N HIS A 370 1.47 7.41 1.68
CA HIS A 370 2.50 8.43 1.55
C HIS A 370 3.67 7.98 0.68
N ARG A 371 3.61 6.77 0.11
CA ARG A 371 4.65 6.22 -0.77
C ARG A 371 4.28 6.50 -2.23
N PRO A 372 5.23 6.91 -3.09
CA PRO A 372 4.95 7.07 -4.52
C PRO A 372 4.42 5.79 -5.13
N ILE A 373 3.34 5.93 -5.91
CA ILE A 373 2.61 4.78 -6.44
C ILE A 373 3.46 3.86 -7.32
N ASP A 374 4.42 4.43 -8.06
CA ASP A 374 5.33 3.67 -8.93
C ASP A 374 6.22 2.68 -8.16
N ASN A 375 6.26 2.78 -6.83
CA ASN A 375 6.98 1.84 -5.96
C ASN A 375 6.06 0.81 -5.30
N ASN A 376 4.75 0.86 -5.56
CA ASN A 376 3.73 0.01 -4.93
C ASN A 376 3.27 -1.15 -5.82
N GLY A 377 4.13 -1.58 -6.76
CA GLY A 377 3.84 -2.68 -7.68
C GLY A 377 3.87 -4.05 -6.99
N ILE A 378 2.86 -4.88 -7.27
CA ILE A 378 2.80 -6.32 -6.92
C ILE A 378 2.91 -7.12 -8.22
N LEU A 379 3.81 -8.11 -8.26
CA LEU A 379 4.09 -8.87 -9.47
C LEU A 379 3.18 -10.10 -9.55
N PHE A 380 2.46 -10.24 -10.67
CA PHE A 380 1.66 -11.41 -11.02
C PHE A 380 2.37 -12.18 -12.13
N ARG A 381 2.49 -13.49 -11.96
CA ARG A 381 3.24 -14.38 -12.85
C ARG A 381 2.40 -15.58 -13.29
N GLY A 382 2.23 -15.69 -14.60
CA GLY A 382 1.75 -16.91 -15.26
C GLY A 382 2.92 -17.81 -15.68
N SER A 383 2.62 -18.89 -16.40
CA SER A 383 3.64 -19.84 -16.92
C SER A 383 4.77 -19.12 -17.66
N ASN A 384 4.42 -18.08 -18.43
CA ASN A 384 5.36 -17.22 -19.18
C ASN A 384 5.09 -15.71 -19.11
N GLY A 385 3.90 -15.27 -18.67
CA GLY A 385 3.52 -13.85 -18.56
C GLY A 385 3.90 -13.22 -17.22
N ARG A 386 4.09 -11.89 -17.23
CA ARG A 386 4.47 -11.07 -16.07
C ARG A 386 3.73 -9.73 -16.11
N TYR A 387 2.96 -9.47 -15.06
CA TYR A 387 2.17 -8.24 -14.94
C TYR A 387 2.43 -7.59 -13.59
N VAL A 388 2.73 -6.30 -13.57
CA VAL A 388 2.92 -5.56 -12.31
C VAL A 388 1.69 -4.69 -12.06
N LEU A 389 0.93 -5.01 -11.01
CA LEU A 389 -0.24 -4.25 -10.60
C LEU A 389 0.14 -3.15 -9.61
N TYR A 390 -0.27 -1.90 -9.87
CA TYR A 390 -0.04 -0.76 -8.99
C TYR A 390 -1.35 -0.31 -8.34
N LEU A 391 -1.41 -0.43 -7.01
CA LEU A 391 -2.55 0.00 -6.21
C LEU A 391 -2.27 1.36 -5.53
N LYS A 392 -3.23 2.27 -5.63
CA LYS A 392 -3.18 3.56 -4.95
C LYS A 392 -3.90 3.48 -3.61
N VAL A 393 -3.17 3.65 -2.51
CA VAL A 393 -3.80 3.78 -1.19
C VAL A 393 -4.15 5.23 -0.94
N VAL A 394 -5.43 5.50 -0.73
CA VAL A 394 -5.97 6.80 -0.36
C VAL A 394 -6.63 6.64 1.01
N MET A 395 -6.17 7.40 1.99
CA MET A 395 -6.90 7.58 3.25
C MET A 395 -7.41 9.00 3.29
N PRO A 396 -8.64 9.26 2.77
CA PRO A 396 -9.21 10.59 2.76
C PRO A 396 -9.27 11.16 4.17
N GLN A 397 -9.44 10.28 5.17
CA GLN A 397 -9.58 10.59 6.58
C GLN A 397 -8.39 10.11 7.41
N GLY A 398 -7.20 10.68 7.18
CA GLY A 398 -6.04 10.42 8.03
C GLY A 398 -6.33 10.68 9.53
N PRO A 399 -5.63 10.01 10.46
CA PRO A 399 -5.89 10.15 11.90
C PRO A 399 -5.72 11.61 12.34
N ALA A 400 -6.50 12.02 13.34
CA ALA A 400 -6.37 13.34 13.95
C ALA A 400 -5.10 13.41 14.80
N PHE A 401 -4.13 14.24 14.40
CA PHE A 401 -2.95 14.51 15.21
C PHE A 401 -2.99 15.94 15.73
N SER A 402 -2.70 16.12 17.01
CA SER A 402 -2.47 17.47 17.54
C SER A 402 -1.20 18.07 16.91
N LEU A 403 -1.28 19.30 16.43
CA LEU A 403 -0.08 20.06 16.08
C LEU A 403 0.60 20.52 17.37
N ARG A 404 1.89 20.25 17.48
CA ARG A 404 2.76 20.69 18.58
C ARG A 404 3.68 21.79 18.09
N GLN A 405 4.03 22.70 18.99
CA GLN A 405 4.85 23.86 18.70
C GLN A 405 6.03 23.97 19.66
N HIS A 406 7.18 24.36 19.12
CA HIS A 406 8.32 24.87 19.86
C HIS A 406 8.74 26.23 19.29
N THR A 407 9.46 27.01 20.09
CA THR A 407 10.11 28.23 19.61
C THR A 407 11.57 28.25 20.01
N LEU A 408 12.44 28.72 19.13
CA LEU A 408 13.84 29.00 19.43
C LEU A 408 13.98 30.49 19.71
N THR A 409 14.61 30.83 20.84
CA THR A 409 15.03 32.21 21.15
C THR A 409 16.53 32.18 21.46
N GLY A 410 17.32 32.93 20.69
CA GLY A 410 18.77 32.75 20.67
C GLY A 410 19.13 31.32 20.27
N SER A 411 19.71 30.55 21.20
CA SER A 411 20.12 29.16 20.98
C SER A 411 19.30 28.13 21.76
N THR A 412 18.21 28.53 22.42
CA THR A 412 17.44 27.66 23.33
C THR A 412 16.04 27.40 22.83
N TRP A 413 15.72 26.12 22.59
CA TRP A 413 14.36 25.68 22.28
C TRP A 413 13.48 25.72 23.53
N SER A 414 12.24 26.19 23.38
CA SER A 414 11.23 26.13 24.42
C SER A 414 10.80 24.69 24.73
N GLY A 415 10.05 24.51 25.81
CA GLY A 415 9.24 23.31 25.99
C GLY A 415 8.15 23.19 24.92
N THR A 416 7.55 22.01 24.84
CA THR A 416 6.45 21.71 23.91
C THR A 416 5.18 22.43 24.34
N THR A 417 4.53 23.12 23.39
CA THR A 417 3.16 23.59 23.54
C THR A 417 2.26 22.90 22.52
N THR A 418 1.00 22.68 22.89
CA THR A 418 -0.03 22.16 21.99
C THR A 418 -1.07 23.25 21.79
N PRO A 419 -1.00 24.02 20.68
CA PRO A 419 -2.01 25.00 20.33
C PRO A 419 -3.44 24.44 20.42
N PRO A 420 -4.33 25.03 21.23
CA PRO A 420 -5.70 24.55 21.35
C PRO A 420 -6.44 24.58 20.02
N GLY A 421 -7.14 23.50 19.67
CA GLY A 421 -7.97 23.41 18.47
C GLY A 421 -7.21 23.17 17.15
N LEU A 422 -5.88 23.14 17.16
CA LEU A 422 -5.08 22.78 15.98
C LEU A 422 -4.88 21.26 15.90
N SER A 423 -5.90 20.57 15.39
CA SER A 423 -5.80 19.17 14.98
C SER A 423 -5.61 19.10 13.47
N SER A 424 -4.76 18.18 12.99
CA SER A 424 -4.46 18.04 11.57
C SER A 424 -4.31 16.59 11.10
N GLY A 425 -4.67 16.35 9.84
CA GLY A 425 -4.37 15.13 9.09
C GLY A 425 -3.03 15.17 8.33
N SER A 426 -2.31 16.30 8.34
CA SER A 426 -1.01 16.46 7.68
C SER A 426 -0.01 17.22 8.56
N PRO A 427 1.28 17.24 8.21
CA PRO A 427 2.19 18.31 8.61
C PRO A 427 1.60 19.70 8.30
N ALA A 428 2.09 20.72 8.99
CA ALA A 428 1.73 22.11 8.71
C ALA A 428 2.74 22.75 7.75
N ALA A 429 2.37 23.85 7.13
CA ALA A 429 3.29 24.86 6.59
C ALA A 429 3.10 26.16 7.35
N LEU A 430 4.20 26.90 7.56
CA LEU A 430 4.23 28.12 8.34
C LEU A 430 4.80 29.27 7.51
N GLU A 431 4.27 30.48 7.69
CA GLU A 431 4.83 31.70 7.08
C GLU A 431 4.45 32.93 7.92
N SER A 432 5.39 33.86 8.10
CA SER A 432 5.11 35.13 8.77
C SER A 432 4.67 36.20 7.76
N HIS A 433 3.55 36.86 8.02
CA HIS A 433 3.04 37.94 7.19
C HIS A 433 2.13 38.87 8.00
N ASP A 434 2.16 40.17 7.75
CA ASP A 434 1.28 41.16 8.41
C ASP A 434 1.18 41.01 9.93
N SER A 435 2.33 40.84 10.59
CA SER A 435 2.43 40.67 12.05
C SER A 435 1.69 39.44 12.62
N ARG A 436 1.36 38.46 11.77
CA ARG A 436 0.81 37.17 12.15
C ARG A 436 1.68 36.04 11.62
N LEU A 437 1.68 34.91 12.32
CA LEU A 437 2.18 33.67 11.78
C LEU A 437 1.01 32.87 11.22
N HIS A 438 1.07 32.53 9.95
CA HIS A 438 0.05 31.76 9.25
C HIS A 438 0.44 30.28 9.26
N ALA A 439 -0.53 29.41 9.49
CA ALA A 439 -0.38 27.97 9.39
C ALA A 439 -1.39 27.40 8.40
N LEU A 440 -0.91 26.59 7.47
CA LEU A 440 -1.73 25.75 6.60
C LEU A 440 -1.54 24.29 6.90
N PHE A 441 -2.62 23.52 6.91
CA PHE A 441 -2.58 22.09 7.17
C PHE A 441 -3.87 21.43 6.71
N LEU A 442 -3.92 20.11 6.60
CA LEU A 442 -5.14 19.41 6.24
C LEU A 442 -6.02 19.19 7.47
N ALA A 443 -7.32 19.39 7.32
CA ALA A 443 -8.28 19.03 8.35
C ALA A 443 -8.12 17.53 8.71
N PRO A 444 -8.21 17.15 9.99
CA PRO A 444 -8.31 15.75 10.37
C PRO A 444 -9.44 15.12 9.60
N GLY A 445 -9.21 13.94 9.05
CA GLY A 445 -10.26 13.33 8.29
C GLY A 445 -10.45 13.87 6.86
N SER A 446 -9.81 14.94 6.41
CA SER A 446 -10.21 15.56 5.15
C SER A 446 -9.03 15.96 4.29
N THR A 447 -9.28 16.03 2.98
CA THR A 447 -8.36 16.67 2.04
C THR A 447 -8.50 18.19 2.07
N ALA A 448 -9.44 18.75 2.84
CA ALA A 448 -9.66 20.18 2.96
C ALA A 448 -8.45 20.87 3.60
N ILE A 449 -7.96 21.92 2.94
CA ILE A 449 -6.89 22.76 3.47
C ILE A 449 -7.49 23.74 4.47
N MET A 450 -6.94 23.73 5.67
CA MET A 450 -7.28 24.60 6.80
C MET A 450 -6.20 25.67 6.96
N HIS A 451 -6.64 26.85 7.38
CA HIS A 451 -5.83 28.02 7.66
C HIS A 451 -6.09 28.48 9.09
N ALA A 452 -5.03 28.64 9.86
CA ALA A 452 -5.05 29.29 11.17
C ALA A 452 -3.98 30.37 11.25
N THR A 453 -4.15 31.33 12.17
CA THR A 453 -3.18 32.40 12.40
C THR A 453 -2.85 32.54 13.87
N LEU A 454 -1.59 32.80 14.19
CA LEU A 454 -1.12 33.20 15.50
C LEU A 454 -1.02 34.73 15.54
N SER A 455 -1.69 35.34 16.51
CA SER A 455 -1.57 36.77 16.81
C SER A 455 -1.22 36.92 18.29
N GLY A 456 -0.03 37.47 18.57
CA GLY A 456 0.52 37.45 19.93
C GLY A 456 0.81 36.01 20.38
N THR A 457 0.03 35.51 21.34
CA THR A 457 0.17 34.14 21.89
C THR A 457 -0.99 33.22 21.55
N SER A 458 -2.00 33.72 20.82
CA SER A 458 -3.25 32.99 20.59
C SER A 458 -3.42 32.61 19.13
N TRP A 459 -3.65 31.32 18.90
CA TRP A 459 -4.05 30.80 17.61
C TRP A 459 -5.55 31.04 17.38
N SER A 460 -5.90 31.42 16.16
CA SER A 460 -7.29 31.48 15.72
C SER A 460 -7.86 30.07 15.53
N THR A 461 -9.19 29.95 15.61
CA THR A 461 -9.89 28.73 15.17
C THR A 461 -9.56 28.46 13.69
N PRO A 462 -9.20 27.22 13.31
CA PRO A 462 -8.93 26.88 11.92
C PRO A 462 -10.14 27.15 11.01
N GLN A 463 -9.91 27.73 9.84
CA GLN A 463 -10.94 27.98 8.82
C GLN A 463 -10.51 27.32 7.49
N PRO A 464 -11.42 26.71 6.73
CA PRO A 464 -11.07 26.14 5.43
C PRO A 464 -10.72 27.24 4.42
N PHE A 465 -9.91 26.91 3.42
CA PHE A 465 -9.65 27.77 2.25
C PHE A 465 -10.93 28.25 1.56
N GLY A 466 -11.97 27.41 1.55
CA GLY A 466 -13.15 27.58 0.71
C GLY A 466 -12.91 27.07 -0.72
N HIS A 467 -13.93 27.23 -1.57
CA HIS A 467 -13.84 26.95 -3.02
C HIS A 467 -13.43 25.53 -3.43
N GLY A 468 -13.61 24.54 -2.55
CA GLY A 468 -13.30 23.13 -2.84
C GLY A 468 -11.81 22.80 -2.96
N ALA A 469 -10.92 23.71 -2.51
CA ALA A 469 -9.49 23.45 -2.51
C ALA A 469 -9.17 22.25 -1.60
N ALA A 470 -8.48 21.26 -2.18
CA ALA A 470 -8.16 20.00 -1.54
C ALA A 470 -6.74 19.58 -1.86
N SER A 471 -6.07 18.94 -0.90
CA SER A 471 -4.76 18.35 -1.12
C SER A 471 -4.57 17.00 -0.46
N PHE A 472 -3.67 16.22 -1.04
CA PHE A 472 -3.18 14.95 -0.48
C PHE A 472 -1.80 15.07 0.16
N HIS A 473 -1.18 16.25 0.06
CA HIS A 473 0.13 16.54 0.64
C HIS A 473 0.07 17.81 1.48
N THR A 474 1.08 18.01 2.32
CA THR A 474 1.28 19.29 3.02
C THR A 474 1.32 20.43 2.00
N PRO A 475 0.51 21.49 2.15
CA PRO A 475 0.62 22.68 1.32
C PRO A 475 1.97 23.39 1.55
N ALA A 476 2.46 24.14 0.56
CA ALA A 476 3.56 25.09 0.74
C ALA A 476 3.01 26.51 0.94
N LEU A 477 3.74 27.34 1.69
CA LEU A 477 3.37 28.71 2.01
C LEU A 477 4.57 29.63 1.85
N ALA A 478 4.39 30.83 1.28
CA ALA A 478 5.41 31.87 1.24
C ALA A 478 4.77 33.26 1.10
N SER A 479 5.39 34.28 1.67
CA SER A 479 5.00 35.68 1.46
C SER A 479 5.91 36.37 0.46
N ASP A 480 5.32 37.10 -0.49
CA ASP A 480 6.06 38.02 -1.38
C ASP A 480 6.20 39.44 -0.79
N GLY A 481 5.81 39.62 0.47
CA GLY A 481 5.75 40.91 1.16
C GLY A 481 4.44 41.68 0.96
N THR A 482 3.63 41.33 -0.05
CA THR A 482 2.32 41.95 -0.32
C THR A 482 1.15 41.00 -0.09
N LYS A 483 1.37 39.71 -0.34
CA LYS A 483 0.41 38.63 -0.23
C LYS A 483 1.07 37.41 0.38
N ILE A 484 0.23 36.46 0.75
CA ILE A 484 0.65 35.10 1.09
C ILE A 484 0.19 34.19 -0.04
N HIS A 485 1.10 33.36 -0.52
CA HIS A 485 0.87 32.41 -1.60
C HIS A 485 0.91 31.00 -1.04
N ALA A 486 -0.07 30.19 -1.45
CA ALA A 486 -0.14 28.78 -1.11
C ALA A 486 -0.06 27.94 -2.39
N VAL A 487 0.74 26.90 -2.38
CA VAL A 487 0.76 25.89 -3.44
C VAL A 487 0.48 24.52 -2.85
N HIS A 488 -0.41 23.76 -3.46
CA HIS A 488 -0.80 22.44 -2.97
C HIS A 488 -0.95 21.42 -4.12
N VAL A 489 -0.83 20.13 -3.79
CA VAL A 489 -1.02 19.05 -4.77
C VAL A 489 -2.50 18.66 -4.77
N GLY A 490 -3.19 18.88 -5.87
CA GLY A 490 -4.62 18.60 -6.02
C GLY A 490 -4.95 17.12 -6.12
N GLY A 491 -6.25 16.83 -6.16
CA GLY A 491 -6.76 15.46 -6.28
C GLY A 491 -6.31 14.73 -7.54
N ASP A 492 -6.01 15.52 -8.58
CA ASP A 492 -5.52 15.12 -9.90
C ASP A 492 -3.99 14.94 -9.96
N GLY A 493 -3.28 15.12 -8.84
CA GLY A 493 -1.82 15.07 -8.77
C GLY A 493 -1.12 16.33 -9.31
N ALA A 494 -1.86 17.32 -9.82
CA ALA A 494 -1.30 18.57 -10.31
C ALA A 494 -1.04 19.56 -9.18
N LEU A 495 -0.17 20.54 -9.42
CA LEU A 495 0.05 21.65 -8.50
C LEU A 495 -0.98 22.76 -8.73
N HIS A 496 -1.56 23.27 -7.65
CA HIS A 496 -2.55 24.35 -7.66
C HIS A 496 -2.05 25.51 -6.80
N HIS A 497 -2.29 26.73 -7.26
CA HIS A 497 -1.87 27.98 -6.62
C HIS A 497 -3.09 28.78 -6.13
N ASN A 498 -3.00 29.26 -4.89
CA ASN A 498 -3.92 30.21 -4.28
C ASN A 498 -3.11 31.38 -3.66
N TRP A 499 -3.75 32.52 -3.45
CA TRP A 499 -3.17 33.58 -2.64
C TRP A 499 -4.22 34.23 -1.73
N TRP A 500 -3.74 34.74 -0.60
CA TRP A 500 -4.55 35.43 0.39
C TRP A 500 -4.61 36.93 0.06
N ASN A 501 -5.82 37.47 -0.06
CA ASN A 501 -6.04 38.88 -0.42
C ASN A 501 -6.16 39.83 0.79
N GLY A 502 -5.91 39.34 2.01
CA GLY A 502 -6.12 40.06 3.26
C GLY A 502 -7.38 39.63 4.03
N SER A 503 -8.37 39.06 3.35
CA SER A 503 -9.64 38.61 3.95
C SER A 503 -10.11 37.21 3.54
N SER A 504 -9.72 36.74 2.36
CA SER A 504 -10.05 35.40 1.85
C SER A 504 -8.96 34.84 0.94
N TRP A 505 -8.95 33.53 0.79
CA TRP A 505 -8.17 32.84 -0.23
C TRP A 505 -8.87 32.94 -1.58
N THR A 506 -8.10 33.09 -2.67
CA THR A 506 -8.64 32.97 -4.02
C THR A 506 -8.98 31.52 -4.38
N SER A 507 -9.78 31.31 -5.43
CA SER A 507 -9.97 30.00 -6.05
C SER A 507 -8.63 29.40 -6.53
N PRO A 508 -8.46 28.06 -6.47
CA PRO A 508 -7.24 27.40 -6.91
C PRO A 508 -7.07 27.54 -8.43
N THR A 509 -5.86 27.89 -8.85
CA THR A 509 -5.46 27.92 -10.27
C THR A 509 -4.40 26.85 -10.52
N LYS A 510 -4.68 25.94 -11.47
CA LYS A 510 -3.74 24.87 -11.83
C LYS A 510 -2.47 25.45 -12.47
N ILE A 511 -1.32 25.04 -11.94
CA ILE A 511 0.00 25.24 -12.53
C ILE A 511 0.18 24.14 -13.60
N ARG A 512 0.36 24.52 -14.87
CA ARG A 512 0.39 23.57 -15.99
C ARG A 512 1.66 22.72 -16.03
N ASP A 513 1.57 21.62 -16.76
CA ASP A 513 2.70 20.81 -17.26
C ASP A 513 3.51 20.04 -16.20
N PHE A 514 2.93 19.80 -15.02
CA PHE A 514 3.61 18.97 -14.02
C PHE A 514 2.67 18.28 -13.03
N ASN A 515 3.00 17.03 -12.69
CA ASN A 515 2.39 16.27 -11.60
C ASN A 515 3.41 16.05 -10.49
N ALA A 516 3.06 16.42 -9.26
CA ALA A 516 3.93 16.27 -8.10
C ALA A 516 3.66 14.94 -7.38
N GLY A 517 4.74 14.30 -6.92
CA GLY A 517 4.68 13.08 -6.10
C GLY A 517 4.84 13.32 -4.60
N TYR A 518 5.17 14.56 -4.21
CA TYR A 518 5.53 14.95 -2.86
C TYR A 518 4.97 16.34 -2.54
N ALA A 519 4.99 16.72 -1.26
CA ALA A 519 4.71 18.09 -0.85
C ALA A 519 5.67 19.07 -1.55
N PRO A 520 5.17 20.21 -2.06
CA PRO A 520 6.02 21.25 -2.63
C PRO A 520 6.73 22.07 -1.54
N ALA A 521 7.77 22.79 -1.92
CA ALA A 521 8.34 23.89 -1.14
C ALA A 521 8.18 25.20 -1.91
N LEU A 522 7.89 26.28 -1.19
CA LEU A 522 7.71 27.61 -1.76
C LEU A 522 8.54 28.59 -0.95
N ALA A 523 9.30 29.44 -1.63
CA ALA A 523 10.10 30.48 -0.98
C ALA A 523 10.07 31.75 -1.81
N HIS A 524 10.07 32.91 -1.14
CA HIS A 524 10.30 34.18 -1.82
C HIS A 524 11.80 34.50 -1.85
N HIS A 525 12.31 34.83 -3.05
CA HIS A 525 13.70 35.17 -3.28
C HIS A 525 13.84 36.10 -4.48
N ASP A 526 14.59 37.19 -4.31
CA ASP A 526 14.88 38.17 -5.37
C ASP A 526 13.64 38.66 -6.14
N GLY A 527 12.56 38.96 -5.40
CA GLY A 527 11.32 39.51 -5.97
C GLY A 527 10.43 38.49 -6.68
N LYS A 528 10.75 37.19 -6.58
CA LYS A 528 9.98 36.10 -7.20
C LYS A 528 9.61 35.05 -6.17
N LEU A 529 8.52 34.34 -6.39
CA LEU A 529 8.32 33.07 -5.70
C LEU A 529 9.01 31.96 -6.46
N TRP A 530 9.68 31.09 -5.72
CA TRP A 530 10.34 29.90 -6.22
C TRP A 530 9.62 28.69 -5.67
N LEU A 531 8.99 27.95 -6.57
CA LEU A 531 8.32 26.69 -6.27
C LEU A 531 9.28 25.56 -6.58
N ILE A 532 9.69 24.81 -5.57
CA ILE A 532 10.48 23.59 -5.71
C ILE A 532 9.56 22.39 -5.50
N HIS A 533 9.62 21.43 -6.40
CA HIS A 533 8.74 20.26 -6.33
C HIS A 533 9.41 19.04 -6.94
N ALA A 534 8.88 17.87 -6.59
CA ALA A 534 9.39 16.58 -7.06
C ALA A 534 8.31 15.82 -7.82
N SER A 535 8.70 15.17 -8.92
CA SER A 535 7.81 14.24 -9.63
C SER A 535 7.54 12.98 -8.80
N PRO A 536 6.58 12.12 -9.16
CA PRO A 536 6.39 10.81 -8.53
C PRO A 536 7.67 9.97 -8.42
N ASN A 537 8.56 10.09 -9.41
CA ASN A 537 9.86 9.43 -9.44
C ASN A 537 10.96 10.17 -8.66
N GLY A 538 10.62 11.23 -7.92
CA GLY A 538 11.55 12.00 -7.08
C GLY A 538 12.42 13.01 -7.83
N ASN A 539 12.27 13.19 -9.15
CA ASN A 539 13.06 14.19 -9.88
C ASN A 539 12.65 15.60 -9.43
N LEU A 540 13.63 16.42 -9.02
CA LEU A 540 13.40 17.79 -8.58
C LEU A 540 13.33 18.77 -9.75
N TYR A 541 12.40 19.70 -9.63
CA TYR A 541 12.16 20.79 -10.58
C TYR A 541 11.92 22.08 -9.81
N TYR A 542 12.08 23.20 -10.52
CA TYR A 542 11.63 24.50 -10.05
C TYR A 542 10.77 25.23 -11.07
N ASN A 543 9.89 26.08 -10.56
CA ASN A 543 9.17 27.11 -11.31
C ASN A 543 9.32 28.45 -10.59
N THR A 544 9.25 29.55 -11.34
CA THR A 544 9.19 30.90 -10.77
C THR A 544 7.83 31.54 -11.03
N TYR A 545 7.29 32.24 -10.03
CA TYR A 545 6.13 33.10 -10.18
C TYR A 545 6.55 34.57 -10.15
N GLU A 546 6.22 35.28 -11.22
CA GLU A 546 6.51 36.70 -11.38
C GLU A 546 5.42 37.33 -12.25
N ASN A 547 4.97 38.54 -11.90
CA ASN A 547 3.98 39.30 -12.68
C ASN A 547 2.71 38.50 -13.03
N GLY A 548 2.20 37.71 -12.08
CA GLY A 548 0.96 36.96 -12.25
C GLY A 548 1.10 35.61 -12.98
N THR A 549 2.31 35.22 -13.41
CA THR A 549 2.51 34.07 -14.29
C THR A 549 3.56 33.11 -13.73
N TRP A 550 3.30 31.81 -13.84
CA TRP A 550 4.27 30.75 -13.55
C TRP A 550 5.13 30.45 -14.79
N SER A 551 6.44 30.29 -14.61
CA SER A 551 7.31 29.73 -15.63
C SER A 551 6.99 28.26 -15.91
N THR A 552 7.54 27.70 -16.99
CA THR A 552 7.60 26.24 -17.18
C THR A 552 8.51 25.59 -16.13
N ALA A 553 8.26 24.31 -15.85
CA ALA A 553 9.06 23.54 -14.90
C ALA A 553 10.46 23.30 -15.47
N THR A 554 11.50 23.66 -14.71
CA THR A 554 12.90 23.44 -15.07
C THR A 554 13.51 22.41 -14.15
N ALA A 555 14.11 21.35 -14.72
CA ALA A 555 14.75 20.30 -13.92
C ALA A 555 15.95 20.83 -13.15
N MET A 556 16.01 20.56 -11.85
CA MET A 556 17.20 20.80 -11.04
C MET A 556 18.23 19.72 -11.35
N ARG A 557 19.40 20.14 -11.87
CA ARG A 557 20.47 19.24 -12.31
C ARG A 557 21.78 19.65 -11.68
N PHE A 558 22.67 18.67 -11.52
CA PHE A 558 24.04 18.89 -11.08
C PHE A 558 25.01 18.11 -11.96
N MET A 559 26.27 18.56 -11.99
CA MET A 559 27.33 17.88 -12.73
C MET A 559 27.97 16.81 -11.84
N ALA A 560 27.99 15.56 -12.31
CA ALA A 560 28.70 14.47 -11.66
C ALA A 560 29.41 13.61 -12.72
N SER A 561 30.71 13.39 -12.56
CA SER A 561 31.52 12.61 -13.53
C SER A 561 31.32 13.06 -14.99
N ASN A 562 31.39 14.38 -15.24
CA ASN A 562 31.18 15.02 -16.54
C ASN A 562 29.81 14.79 -17.20
N THR A 563 28.80 14.34 -16.45
CA THR A 563 27.42 14.20 -16.93
C THR A 563 26.45 15.02 -16.09
N TYR A 564 25.50 15.70 -16.74
CA TYR A 564 24.39 16.36 -16.07
C TYR A 564 23.38 15.33 -15.57
N ARG A 565 23.20 15.29 -14.24
CA ARG A 565 22.33 14.35 -13.54
C ARG A 565 21.14 15.09 -12.90
N PRO A 566 19.89 14.61 -13.05
CA PRO A 566 18.77 15.16 -12.29
C PRO A 566 18.96 14.94 -10.78
N ALA A 567 18.52 15.90 -9.97
CA ALA A 567 18.47 15.70 -8.53
C ALA A 567 17.26 14.83 -8.17
N LEU A 568 17.52 13.68 -7.53
CA LEU A 568 16.50 12.73 -7.09
C LEU A 568 16.28 12.82 -5.58
N ALA A 569 15.10 13.30 -5.19
CA ALA A 569 14.67 13.43 -3.81
C ALA A 569 13.95 12.17 -3.30
N LYS A 570 14.28 11.80 -2.06
CA LYS A 570 13.64 10.71 -1.29
C LYS A 570 12.36 11.18 -0.59
N TYR A 571 12.33 12.43 -0.17
CA TYR A 571 11.23 13.07 0.55
C TYR A 571 10.96 14.44 -0.08
N ALA A 572 9.93 15.15 0.38
CA ALA A 572 9.66 16.52 -0.05
C ALA A 572 10.92 17.41 0.12
N PRO A 573 11.19 18.32 -0.83
CA PRO A 573 12.25 19.31 -0.68
C PRO A 573 11.83 20.40 0.32
N SER A 574 12.80 21.19 0.78
CA SER A 574 12.55 22.42 1.54
C SER A 574 13.39 23.56 0.97
N ALA A 575 12.87 24.79 1.01
CA ALA A 575 13.50 25.94 0.39
C ALA A 575 13.38 27.19 1.27
N ALA A 576 14.46 27.97 1.40
CA ALA A 576 14.46 29.23 2.13
C ALA A 576 15.57 30.17 1.63
N SER A 577 15.31 31.48 1.70
CA SER A 577 16.30 32.52 1.40
C SER A 577 17.21 32.74 2.60
N TYR A 578 18.53 32.68 2.40
CA TYR A 578 19.52 32.97 3.42
C TYR A 578 20.79 33.56 2.81
N ASN A 579 21.26 34.66 3.39
CA ASN A 579 22.51 35.35 3.01
C ASN A 579 22.57 35.69 1.50
N GLY A 580 21.48 36.24 0.95
CA GLY A 580 21.39 36.63 -0.45
C GLY A 580 21.36 35.47 -1.46
N ALA A 581 21.09 34.24 -1.00
CA ALA A 581 20.93 33.07 -1.86
C ALA A 581 19.65 32.30 -1.49
N LEU A 582 19.01 31.69 -2.49
CA LEU A 582 17.95 30.70 -2.25
C LEU A 582 18.59 29.33 -2.03
N HIS A 583 18.36 28.73 -0.87
CA HIS A 583 18.83 27.39 -0.54
C HIS A 583 17.69 26.40 -0.70
N VAL A 584 17.98 25.26 -1.31
CA VAL A 584 17.07 24.12 -1.42
C VAL A 584 17.74 22.91 -0.79
N ILE A 585 17.12 22.33 0.22
CA ILE A 585 17.60 21.13 0.89
C ILE A 585 16.71 19.94 0.57
N TYR A 586 17.34 18.80 0.30
CA TYR A 586 16.65 17.53 0.06
C TYR A 586 17.50 16.35 0.53
N GLN A 587 16.86 15.24 0.88
CA GLN A 587 17.57 13.96 1.03
C GLN A 587 17.56 13.21 -0.31
N THR A 588 18.71 12.70 -0.72
CA THR A 588 18.79 11.90 -1.96
C THR A 588 18.26 10.47 -1.78
N ALA A 589 17.69 9.90 -2.85
CA ALA A 589 17.34 8.48 -2.91
C ALA A 589 18.60 7.58 -2.88
N SER A 590 18.50 6.40 -2.27
CA SER A 590 19.58 5.41 -2.21
C SER A 590 19.97 4.91 -3.60
N GLY A 591 21.28 4.71 -3.84
CA GLY A 591 21.80 4.17 -5.12
C GLY A 591 22.15 5.22 -6.18
N TYR A 592 21.78 6.49 -5.97
CA TYR A 592 22.08 7.59 -6.92
C TYR A 592 23.32 8.40 -6.52
N LEU A 593 23.42 8.73 -5.24
CA LEU A 593 24.58 9.34 -4.57
C LEU A 593 24.74 8.71 -3.18
N THR A 594 25.83 9.03 -2.47
CA THR A 594 25.97 8.67 -1.05
C THR A 594 24.75 9.19 -0.31
N PRO A 595 23.96 8.35 0.37
CA PRO A 595 22.75 8.87 0.98
C PRO A 595 23.13 9.92 2.02
N GLY A 596 22.31 10.96 2.17
CA GLY A 596 22.61 12.13 2.98
C GLY A 596 21.75 13.33 2.58
N VAL A 597 21.99 14.45 3.25
CA VAL A 597 21.32 15.74 2.99
C VAL A 597 22.15 16.54 1.99
N TYR A 598 21.50 17.03 0.94
CA TYR A 598 22.09 17.76 -0.16
C TYR A 598 21.49 19.15 -0.26
N ARG A 599 22.28 20.08 -0.81
CA ARG A 599 21.87 21.47 -0.97
C ARG A 599 22.17 22.00 -2.37
N PHE A 600 21.18 22.67 -2.93
CA PHE A 600 21.38 23.65 -4.01
C PHE A 600 21.36 25.06 -3.42
N ALA A 601 22.21 25.94 -3.93
CA ALA A 601 22.18 27.37 -3.64
C ALA A 601 22.12 28.14 -4.96
N LEU A 602 21.12 29.01 -5.12
CA LEU A 602 21.04 29.96 -6.21
C LEU A 602 21.67 31.28 -5.78
N GLN A 603 22.73 31.70 -6.46
CA GLN A 603 23.39 32.98 -6.23
C GLN A 603 23.89 33.54 -7.56
N GLY A 604 23.73 34.85 -7.78
CA GLY A 604 24.21 35.51 -9.01
C GLY A 604 23.57 34.96 -10.30
N GLY A 605 22.36 34.41 -10.22
CA GLY A 605 21.62 33.85 -11.36
C GLY A 605 21.94 32.39 -11.73
N GLY A 606 22.82 31.71 -10.98
CA GLY A 606 23.20 30.32 -11.24
C GLY A 606 23.01 29.39 -10.04
N TRP A 607 22.50 28.18 -10.30
CA TRP A 607 22.41 27.13 -9.29
C TRP A 607 23.76 26.43 -9.09
N THR A 608 24.20 26.36 -7.83
CA THR A 608 25.36 25.56 -7.43
C THR A 608 24.90 24.40 -6.55
N HIS A 609 25.27 23.17 -6.92
CA HIS A 609 25.05 21.98 -6.09
C HIS A 609 26.26 21.76 -5.17
N GLN A 610 26.04 21.72 -3.86
CA GLN A 610 27.12 21.69 -2.87
C GLN A 610 27.46 20.28 -2.37
N GLY A 611 26.94 19.23 -3.01
CA GLY A 611 27.20 17.84 -2.61
C GLY A 611 26.53 17.46 -1.27
N THR A 612 27.06 16.44 -0.59
CA THR A 612 26.55 15.97 0.70
C THR A 612 26.98 16.93 1.81
N ASP A 613 26.09 17.85 2.18
CA ASP A 613 26.31 18.80 3.28
C ASP A 613 26.39 18.09 4.65
N ALA A 614 25.67 16.96 4.77
CA ALA A 614 25.72 16.12 5.97
C ALA A 614 25.33 14.66 5.71
N ALA A 615 25.98 13.73 6.39
CA ALA A 615 25.68 12.29 6.33
C ALA A 615 24.38 11.88 7.07
N TRP A 616 23.52 12.85 7.41
CA TRP A 616 22.30 12.60 8.18
C TRP A 616 21.33 11.71 7.39
N ARG A 617 20.75 10.73 8.10
CA ARG A 617 19.66 9.88 7.59
C ARG A 617 18.37 10.40 8.18
N LEU A 618 17.48 10.91 7.34
CA LEU A 618 16.19 11.43 7.77
C LEU A 618 15.13 10.33 7.64
N ARG A 619 14.13 10.37 8.53
CA ARG A 619 12.93 9.55 8.46
C ARG A 619 11.84 10.17 7.58
N SER A 620 11.85 11.50 7.42
CA SER A 620 10.94 12.28 6.56
C SER A 620 11.64 13.57 6.10
N ALA A 621 10.94 14.43 5.35
CA ALA A 621 11.49 15.66 4.80
C ALA A 621 12.02 16.61 5.90
N PRO A 622 13.11 17.34 5.64
CA PRO A 622 13.56 18.42 6.51
C PRO A 622 12.74 19.69 6.29
N ALA A 623 12.76 20.60 7.26
CA ALA A 623 12.34 21.99 7.08
C ALA A 623 13.52 22.92 7.29
N ILE A 624 13.62 23.97 6.47
CA ILE A 624 14.63 25.02 6.62
C ILE A 624 14.02 26.40 6.76
N GLU A 625 14.69 27.27 7.51
CA GLU A 625 14.31 28.66 7.67
C GLU A 625 15.49 29.52 8.14
N ALA A 626 15.58 30.75 7.63
CA ALA A 626 16.58 31.70 8.08
C ALA A 626 16.18 32.34 9.41
N PHE A 627 17.05 32.28 10.41
CA PHE A 627 16.85 32.89 11.72
C PHE A 627 18.20 33.29 12.33
N ASP A 628 18.27 34.47 12.95
CA ASP A 628 19.46 34.95 13.69
C ASP A 628 20.78 34.78 12.91
N ASN A 629 20.78 35.27 11.67
CA ASN A 629 21.90 35.19 10.72
C ASN A 629 22.42 33.77 10.42
N LYS A 630 21.56 32.75 10.58
CA LYS A 630 21.84 31.35 10.25
C LYS A 630 20.69 30.76 9.45
N LEU A 631 20.96 29.72 8.66
CA LEU A 631 19.93 28.88 8.07
C LEU A 631 19.73 27.65 8.96
N TYR A 632 18.61 27.57 9.65
CA TYR A 632 18.27 26.41 10.47
C TYR A 632 17.68 25.30 9.61
N CYS A 633 17.96 24.06 9.99
CA CYS A 633 17.34 22.85 9.47
C CYS A 633 16.81 22.04 10.65
N VAL A 634 15.52 21.69 10.62
CA VAL A 634 14.93 20.73 11.57
C VAL A 634 14.46 19.51 10.81
N HIS A 635 14.74 18.33 11.35
CA HIS A 635 14.41 17.06 10.70
C HIS A 635 14.17 15.93 11.72
N PRO A 636 13.35 14.93 11.38
CA PRO A 636 13.24 13.71 12.18
C PRO A 636 14.41 12.76 11.88
N GLY A 637 15.09 12.32 12.94
CA GLY A 637 16.03 11.20 12.85
C GLY A 637 15.30 9.88 12.54
N LEU A 638 16.06 8.82 12.27
CA LEU A 638 15.49 7.47 12.09
C LEU A 638 14.75 6.97 13.33
N ASP A 639 15.02 7.53 14.50
CA ASP A 639 14.31 7.29 15.77
C ASP A 639 13.01 8.12 15.91
N GLY A 640 12.68 8.95 14.92
CA GLY A 640 11.58 9.93 14.99
C GLY A 640 11.87 11.11 15.93
N GLN A 641 13.07 11.20 16.52
CA GLN A 641 13.45 12.33 17.35
C GLN A 641 13.74 13.54 16.46
N LEU A 642 13.08 14.68 16.71
CA LEU A 642 13.38 15.91 16.01
C LEU A 642 14.73 16.45 16.45
N ARG A 643 15.54 16.79 15.46
CA ARG A 643 16.89 17.33 15.62
C ARG A 643 17.01 18.63 14.86
N SER A 644 17.79 19.57 15.41
CA SER A 644 18.08 20.85 14.80
C SER A 644 19.57 21.00 14.53
N ALA A 645 19.90 21.47 13.33
CA ALA A 645 21.22 21.93 12.94
C ALA A 645 21.10 23.31 12.28
N HIS A 646 22.21 24.03 12.16
CA HIS A 646 22.22 25.33 11.48
C HIS A 646 23.47 25.50 10.61
N PHE A 647 23.30 26.23 9.52
CA PHE A 647 24.36 26.63 8.59
C PHE A 647 24.71 28.10 8.82
N ASP A 648 25.99 28.37 9.01
CA ASP A 648 26.52 29.72 9.32
C ASP A 648 26.99 30.50 8.08
N GLY A 649 26.70 29.99 6.87
CA GLY A 649 27.23 30.50 5.62
C GLY A 649 28.44 29.72 5.09
N SER A 650 29.08 28.92 5.94
CA SER A 650 30.25 28.10 5.59
C SER A 650 30.05 26.61 5.86
N ARG A 651 29.45 26.24 7.00
CA ARG A 651 29.31 24.84 7.42
C ARG A 651 28.07 24.63 8.27
N TRP A 652 27.59 23.38 8.28
CA TRP A 652 26.55 22.94 9.20
C TRP A 652 27.11 22.63 10.58
N SER A 653 26.36 22.97 11.62
CA SER A 653 26.57 22.46 12.97
C SER A 653 26.22 20.97 13.04
N SER A 654 26.73 20.26 14.06
CA SER A 654 26.21 18.94 14.39
C SER A 654 24.73 19.03 14.82
N PRO A 655 23.86 18.06 14.45
CA PRO A 655 22.48 18.06 14.91
C PRO A 655 22.37 17.89 16.41
N THR A 656 21.53 18.70 17.03
CA THR A 656 21.19 18.65 18.46
C THR A 656 19.75 18.19 18.62
N VAL A 657 19.47 17.44 19.68
CA VAL A 657 18.11 16.96 19.95
C VAL A 657 17.23 18.12 20.43
N ILE A 658 16.05 18.26 19.85
CA ILE A 658 15.00 19.12 20.39
C ILE A 658 14.25 18.31 21.44
N SER A 659 14.48 18.62 22.71
CA SER A 659 13.92 17.86 23.83
C SER A 659 12.38 17.76 23.74
N PHE A 660 11.86 16.56 24.00
CA PHE A 660 10.41 16.24 23.97
C PHE A 660 9.72 16.40 22.60
N ALA A 661 10.48 16.63 21.53
CA ALA A 661 9.93 16.75 20.19
C ALA A 661 10.19 15.49 19.36
N LYS A 662 9.14 14.68 19.17
CA LYS A 662 9.17 13.50 18.28
C LYS A 662 8.12 13.64 17.19
N SER A 663 8.50 13.27 15.98
CA SER A 663 7.61 13.17 14.84
C SER A 663 8.20 12.19 13.83
N VAL A 664 7.34 11.43 13.16
CA VAL A 664 7.75 10.60 12.01
C VAL A 664 7.57 11.33 10.68
N ASP A 665 7.05 12.55 10.74
CA ASP A 665 6.68 13.38 9.60
C ASP A 665 7.56 14.61 9.44
N GLU A 666 7.38 15.30 8.33
CA GLU A 666 8.10 16.55 8.09
C GLU A 666 7.64 17.64 9.07
N PRO A 667 8.58 18.43 9.63
CA PRO A 667 8.25 19.60 10.43
C PRO A 667 7.98 20.82 9.53
N ALA A 668 7.55 21.93 10.14
CA ALA A 668 7.57 23.25 9.51
C ALA A 668 8.29 24.27 10.37
N LEU A 669 8.93 25.22 9.69
CA LEU A 669 9.66 26.33 10.28
C LEU A 669 9.18 27.66 9.70
N ALA A 670 9.18 28.71 10.53
CA ALA A 670 9.03 30.09 10.09
C ALA A 670 9.62 31.04 11.13
N THR A 671 10.29 32.10 10.68
CA THR A 671 10.70 33.19 11.56
C THR A 671 9.56 34.17 11.76
N HIS A 672 9.18 34.39 13.02
CA HIS A 672 8.10 35.31 13.38
C HIS A 672 8.37 35.99 14.72
N ALA A 673 8.13 37.29 14.80
CA ALA A 673 8.26 38.09 16.03
C ALA A 673 9.59 37.86 16.80
N GLY A 674 10.71 37.77 16.07
CA GLY A 674 12.04 37.57 16.64
C GLY A 674 12.32 36.16 17.17
N LYS A 675 11.51 35.17 16.81
CA LYS A 675 11.68 33.75 17.17
C LYS A 675 11.63 32.88 15.92
N LEU A 676 12.31 31.73 15.96
CA LEU A 676 12.06 30.66 14.99
C LEU A 676 10.97 29.75 15.57
N HIS A 677 9.86 29.65 14.86
CA HIS A 677 8.75 28.77 15.21
C HIS A 677 8.95 27.42 14.53
N LEU A 678 8.77 26.35 15.31
CA LEU A 678 8.72 24.98 14.83
C LEU A 678 7.32 24.43 15.09
N MET A 679 6.69 23.84 14.08
CA MET A 679 5.44 23.11 14.23
C MET A 679 5.56 21.72 13.61
N TYR A 680 4.99 20.71 14.27
CA TYR A 680 5.03 19.32 13.82
C TYR A 680 3.84 18.53 14.36
N ARG A 681 3.57 17.36 13.77
CA ARG A 681 2.57 16.43 14.28
C ARG A 681 3.09 15.65 15.47
N GLY A 682 2.32 15.70 16.54
CA GLY A 682 2.66 15.14 17.85
C GLY A 682 2.34 13.68 18.07
#